data_AF-A0A239EG40-F1
#
_entry.id   AF-A0A239EG40-F1
#
_cell.length_a   1.000
_cell.length_b   1.000
_cell.length_c   1.000
_cell.angle_alpha   90.00
_cell.angle_beta   90.00
_cell.angle_gamma   90.00
#
_symmetry.space_group_name_H-M   'P 1'
#
loop_
_entity.id
_entity.type
_entity.pdbx_description
1 polymer ?
#
loop_
_entity_poly.entity_id
_entity_poly.type
_entity_poly.pdbx_seq_one_letter_code
_entity_poly.pdbx_strand_id
1 'polypeptide(L)'
;MTRGDIERTSFNEEVAPFIAAAIGVPERSPDGQSDRFAYFADDTRFLVVAGPQEGDAVQLALAYGMTWAGDRRLVLALPHAHSTATAQRIPWFSDAHRPELWLHDGATVRPAPVLDRTAAIAALGARLEDGDVRTDFTAASTALHLGARAGAVDLLVDWATRDSRLDSAHRQNERAWHCSGQRVLSVRGRRGGVRVLAGIHGSTDDRAPLALELDHGTRLTDEQLTEVRAAVEAGIARRLQPGEGSLHRPDEHWLQAVLRRRPHRVGIEQPALREVPAWRPRDTPARWSRGYVDLLGLDGHGDLRVVETKLASNDDALLVLQGLDYLTWAQAYRDVLADRLGASPAARLVLDLVVGADADGQVALSRYSAALLAALADDVAWSVQAVTDWFGPDASPSVVSPAERTVPAEWTEPARTGDDAFRTACRATAVRWKKRTVALPDDARRPAPYWGGPSSVPLPFCLPVEHAAANLLPDVREEALSLFAELGIPWHRGHGAGPGNHLLSSQVQCVNALTRMVRDPARLQKAFGAVLDVAEVLPIEPGRHLTFEFIGSADVLGEARGGSRTRGAQNTSVDAAFLYRTSEGETELALVEWKYTEEYRRGRPADPAKDAVRRQRYHHLWAADDGPLHTDVVPFEDMLAEPFYQLMRQQLLAHELEARGELGASAVRVVHVLPPGNSAYQASLTRDSQRRAGSTVDEVWTRLLRRPDRFRHLDPAVFCDPAVTSDDYVARYSADIA
;
A
#
# COMPACT_ATOMS: atom_id res chain seq x y z
N MET A 1 11.38 2.79 20.25
CA MET A 1 10.00 2.33 20.43
C MET A 1 9.19 3.55 20.83
N THR A 2 8.00 3.72 20.26
CA THR A 2 7.07 4.73 20.80
C THR A 2 6.63 4.28 22.19
N ARG A 3 6.15 5.19 23.03
CA ARG A 3 5.58 4.85 24.34
C ARG A 3 4.54 3.73 24.22
N GLY A 4 3.69 3.78 23.19
CA GLY A 4 2.69 2.75 22.90
C GLY A 4 3.27 1.36 22.55
N ASP A 5 4.43 1.28 21.89
CA ASP A 5 5.04 -0.03 21.57
C ASP A 5 5.64 -0.71 22.81
N ILE A 6 6.16 0.08 23.76
CA ILE A 6 6.66 -0.41 25.05
C ILE A 6 5.48 -0.91 25.89
N GLU A 7 4.42 -0.10 25.97
CA GLU A 7 3.18 -0.47 26.66
C GLU A 7 2.55 -1.72 26.06
N ARG A 8 2.55 -1.87 24.73
CA ARG A 8 2.07 -3.09 24.04
C ARG A 8 2.90 -4.31 24.38
N THR A 9 4.23 -4.19 24.31
CA THR A 9 5.13 -5.33 24.57
C THR A 9 4.97 -5.81 26.02
N SER A 10 5.02 -4.88 26.98
CA SER A 10 4.82 -5.19 28.40
C SER A 10 3.43 -5.77 28.66
N PHE A 11 2.36 -5.20 28.09
CA PHE A 11 1.02 -5.79 28.21
C PHE A 11 0.97 -7.22 27.66
N ASN A 12 1.50 -7.43 26.45
CA ASN A 12 1.49 -8.73 25.81
C ASN A 12 2.28 -9.75 26.63
N GLU A 13 3.43 -9.40 27.20
CA GLU A 13 4.32 -10.31 27.94
C GLU A 13 3.85 -10.57 29.38
N GLU A 14 3.31 -9.56 30.07
CA GLU A 14 3.06 -9.63 31.52
C GLU A 14 1.58 -9.80 31.85
N VAL A 15 0.69 -9.08 31.17
CA VAL A 15 -0.74 -9.00 31.53
C VAL A 15 -1.57 -10.00 30.75
N ALA A 16 -1.34 -10.13 29.44
CA ALA A 16 -2.13 -11.00 28.59
C ALA A 16 -2.08 -12.49 29.00
N PRO A 17 -0.94 -13.07 29.47
CA PRO A 17 -0.91 -14.45 29.95
C PRO A 17 -1.80 -14.69 31.17
N PHE A 18 -1.87 -13.72 32.09
CA PHE A 18 -2.78 -13.81 33.23
C PHE A 18 -4.24 -13.85 32.77
N ILE A 19 -4.61 -12.99 31.82
CA ILE A 19 -5.97 -12.96 31.24
C ILE A 19 -6.28 -14.29 30.55
N ALA A 20 -5.34 -14.79 29.75
CA ALA A 20 -5.48 -16.05 29.02
C ALA A 20 -5.64 -17.26 29.97
N ALA A 21 -4.87 -17.29 31.06
CA ALA A 21 -5.02 -18.28 32.12
C ALA A 21 -6.38 -18.19 32.83
N ALA A 22 -6.88 -16.98 33.11
CA ALA A 22 -8.19 -16.78 33.73
C ALA A 22 -9.36 -17.26 32.84
N ILE A 23 -9.21 -17.18 31.51
CA ILE A 23 -10.17 -17.69 30.52
C ILE A 23 -10.01 -19.21 30.28
N GLY A 24 -8.88 -19.78 30.72
CA GLY A 24 -8.55 -21.20 30.55
C GLY A 24 -7.98 -21.56 29.18
N VAL A 25 -7.30 -20.62 28.50
CA VAL A 25 -6.54 -20.85 27.25
C VAL A 25 -5.11 -20.31 27.44
N PRO A 26 -4.26 -20.93 28.27
CA PRO A 26 -2.99 -20.32 28.71
C PRO A 26 -1.84 -20.44 27.68
N GLU A 27 -1.94 -21.34 26.71
CA GLU A 27 -0.85 -21.65 25.79
C GLU A 27 -0.74 -20.60 24.68
N ARG A 28 0.47 -20.06 24.48
CA ARG A 28 0.76 -19.09 23.43
C ARG A 28 0.58 -19.73 22.06
N SER A 29 -0.08 -19.02 21.15
CA SER A 29 -0.21 -19.46 19.75
C SER A 29 0.76 -18.69 18.85
N PRO A 30 1.49 -19.37 17.95
CA PRO A 30 2.27 -18.74 16.89
C PRO A 30 1.41 -18.31 15.68
N ASP A 31 0.12 -18.67 15.64
CA ASP A 31 -0.73 -18.48 14.45
C ASP A 31 -1.15 -17.03 14.23
N GLY A 32 -1.00 -16.17 15.25
CA GLY A 32 -1.25 -14.74 15.12
C GLY A 32 -0.16 -14.03 14.33
N GLN A 33 -0.55 -13.32 13.27
CA GLN A 33 0.41 -12.68 12.34
C GLN A 33 0.64 -11.18 12.62
N SER A 34 0.28 -10.68 13.81
CA SER A 34 0.50 -9.28 14.19
C SER A 34 0.88 -9.16 15.66
N ASP A 35 1.95 -8.45 15.97
CA ASP A 35 2.37 -8.16 17.35
C ASP A 35 1.40 -7.24 18.12
N ARG A 36 0.36 -6.69 17.47
CA ARG A 36 -0.62 -5.78 18.08
C ARG A 36 -1.35 -6.39 19.28
N PHE A 37 -1.67 -7.67 19.20
CA PHE A 37 -2.40 -8.40 20.24
C PHE A 37 -1.59 -9.60 20.69
N ALA A 38 -1.98 -10.16 21.83
CA ALA A 38 -1.46 -11.43 22.32
C ALA A 38 -2.39 -12.57 21.90
N TYR A 39 -1.82 -13.65 21.35
CA TYR A 39 -2.58 -14.81 20.89
C TYR A 39 -2.27 -16.03 21.74
N PHE A 40 -3.33 -16.77 22.01
CA PHE A 40 -3.30 -18.02 22.74
C PHE A 40 -4.24 -19.01 22.06
N ALA A 41 -3.98 -20.29 22.17
CA ALA A 41 -4.87 -21.29 21.59
C ALA A 41 -4.82 -22.61 22.37
N ASP A 42 -5.88 -23.39 22.21
CA ASP A 42 -5.90 -24.82 22.46
C ASP A 42 -6.46 -25.53 21.21
N ASP A 43 -6.69 -26.84 21.29
CA ASP A 43 -7.21 -27.65 20.17
C ASP A 43 -8.57 -27.15 19.64
N THR A 44 -9.33 -26.40 20.44
CA THR A 44 -10.73 -26.01 20.16
C THR A 44 -10.95 -24.51 20.11
N ARG A 45 -10.08 -23.70 20.71
CA ARG A 45 -10.26 -22.25 20.89
C ARG A 45 -9.05 -21.49 20.42
N PHE A 46 -9.30 -20.35 19.79
CA PHE A 46 -8.29 -19.34 19.46
C PHE A 46 -8.63 -18.05 20.19
N LEU A 47 -7.77 -17.63 21.11
CA LEU A 47 -7.97 -16.47 21.97
C LEU A 47 -7.10 -15.29 21.50
N VAL A 48 -7.76 -14.15 21.24
CA VAL A 48 -7.10 -12.85 21.00
C VAL A 48 -7.30 -11.98 22.24
N VAL A 49 -6.20 -11.53 22.85
CA VAL A 49 -6.21 -10.62 24.00
C VAL A 49 -5.71 -9.24 23.57
N ALA A 50 -6.57 -8.22 23.70
CA ALA A 50 -6.25 -6.85 23.33
C ALA A 50 -6.07 -5.97 24.58
N GLY A 51 -5.04 -5.13 24.59
CA GLY A 51 -4.81 -4.20 25.70
C GLY A 51 -5.42 -2.81 25.48
N PRO A 52 -5.68 -2.04 26.56
CA PRO A 52 -6.27 -0.71 26.47
C PRO A 52 -5.38 0.30 25.73
N GLN A 53 -4.06 0.07 25.67
CA GLN A 53 -3.10 0.90 24.93
C GLN A 53 -3.38 0.94 23.42
N GLU A 54 -4.13 -0.01 22.87
CA GLU A 54 -4.47 -0.05 21.45
C GLU A 54 -5.60 0.93 21.07
N GLY A 55 -6.35 1.45 22.05
CA GLY A 55 -7.43 2.42 21.82
C GLY A 55 -8.44 1.95 20.77
N ASP A 56 -8.69 2.80 19.76
CA ASP A 56 -9.61 2.49 18.65
C ASP A 56 -9.18 1.27 17.82
N ALA A 57 -7.93 0.81 17.91
CA ALA A 57 -7.46 -0.36 17.17
C ALA A 57 -7.90 -1.69 17.80
N VAL A 58 -8.44 -1.70 19.03
CA VAL A 58 -8.95 -2.91 19.69
C VAL A 58 -10.00 -3.64 18.83
N GLN A 59 -10.83 -2.90 18.10
CA GLN A 59 -11.84 -3.48 17.21
C GLN A 59 -11.26 -4.37 16.09
N LEU A 60 -9.97 -4.22 15.75
CA LEU A 60 -9.28 -5.06 14.78
C LEU A 60 -9.14 -6.51 15.28
N ALA A 61 -9.21 -6.74 16.60
CA ALA A 61 -9.11 -8.08 17.20
C ALA A 61 -10.17 -9.04 16.65
N LEU A 62 -11.38 -8.54 16.34
CA LEU A 62 -12.45 -9.35 15.73
C LEU A 62 -12.07 -9.81 14.31
N ALA A 63 -11.57 -8.89 13.47
CA ALA A 63 -11.16 -9.22 12.11
C ALA A 63 -9.97 -10.19 12.11
N TYR A 64 -8.94 -9.90 12.92
CA TYR A 64 -7.74 -10.71 13.04
C TYR A 64 -8.07 -12.11 13.58
N GLY A 65 -8.88 -12.16 14.63
CA GLY A 65 -9.34 -13.41 15.23
C GLY A 65 -10.12 -14.28 14.25
N MET A 66 -11.07 -13.71 13.51
CA MET A 66 -11.84 -14.46 12.51
C MET A 66 -10.96 -15.00 11.38
N THR A 67 -9.93 -14.27 10.98
CA THR A 67 -9.02 -14.71 9.92
C THR A 67 -8.06 -15.81 10.37
N TRP A 68 -7.59 -15.80 11.61
CA TRP A 68 -6.53 -16.70 12.08
C TRP A 68 -7.00 -17.85 12.96
N ALA A 69 -8.25 -17.83 13.43
CA ALA A 69 -8.79 -18.91 14.26
C ALA A 69 -8.80 -20.26 13.54
N GLY A 70 -8.92 -20.27 12.20
CA GLY A 70 -9.11 -21.50 11.43
C GLY A 70 -10.41 -22.18 11.85
N ASP A 71 -10.37 -23.49 12.11
CA ASP A 71 -11.53 -24.27 12.55
C ASP A 71 -11.84 -24.12 14.06
N ARG A 72 -11.01 -23.38 14.80
CA ARG A 72 -11.19 -23.16 16.25
C ARG A 72 -12.23 -22.09 16.51
N ARG A 73 -12.92 -22.20 17.64
CA ARG A 73 -13.84 -21.16 18.12
C ARG A 73 -13.06 -19.91 18.54
N LEU A 74 -13.42 -18.76 17.98
CA LEU A 74 -12.81 -17.48 18.39
C LEU A 74 -13.28 -17.08 19.79
N VAL A 75 -12.32 -16.72 20.63
CA VAL A 75 -12.51 -16.06 21.92
C VAL A 75 -11.80 -14.71 21.87
N LEU A 76 -12.49 -13.65 22.30
CA LEU A 76 -11.95 -12.29 22.37
C LEU A 76 -11.90 -11.85 23.84
N ALA A 77 -10.75 -11.40 24.31
CA ALA A 77 -10.62 -10.72 25.59
C ALA A 77 -10.28 -9.25 25.34
N LEU A 78 -11.27 -8.38 25.57
CA LEU A 78 -11.16 -6.95 25.26
C LEU A 78 -11.25 -6.09 26.53
N PRO A 79 -10.61 -4.91 26.56
CA PRO A 79 -10.78 -3.97 27.65
C PRO A 79 -12.24 -3.52 27.75
N HIS A 80 -12.75 -3.33 28.97
CA HIS A 80 -14.15 -2.92 29.17
C HIS A 80 -14.53 -1.67 28.37
N ALA A 81 -13.63 -0.67 28.32
CA ALA A 81 -13.83 0.59 27.59
C ALA A 81 -13.79 0.44 26.06
N HIS A 82 -13.27 -0.68 25.54
CA HIS A 82 -13.05 -0.90 24.11
C HIS A 82 -13.72 -2.19 23.60
N SER A 83 -14.96 -2.41 24.01
CA SER A 83 -15.73 -3.63 23.70
C SER A 83 -17.06 -3.37 23.01
N THR A 84 -17.53 -2.11 22.95
CA THR A 84 -18.88 -1.78 22.50
C THR A 84 -19.03 -2.06 21.01
N ALA A 85 -18.06 -1.66 20.18
CA ALA A 85 -18.13 -1.90 18.73
C ALA A 85 -18.15 -3.39 18.39
N THR A 86 -17.28 -4.18 19.01
CA THR A 86 -17.25 -5.63 18.83
C THR A 86 -18.53 -6.30 19.32
N ALA A 87 -19.03 -5.94 20.50
CA ALA A 87 -20.25 -6.52 21.07
C ALA A 87 -21.49 -6.31 20.18
N GLN A 88 -21.60 -5.16 19.52
CA GLN A 88 -22.70 -4.87 18.58
C GLN A 88 -22.63 -5.71 17.29
N ARG A 89 -21.45 -6.20 16.91
CA ARG A 89 -21.21 -6.97 15.68
C ARG A 89 -21.38 -8.48 15.87
N ILE A 90 -21.03 -9.02 17.05
CA ILE A 90 -21.12 -10.45 17.39
C ILE A 90 -22.46 -11.12 17.02
N PRO A 91 -23.64 -10.50 17.24
CA PRO A 91 -24.94 -11.13 16.95
C PRO A 91 -25.20 -11.42 15.46
N TRP A 92 -24.41 -10.85 14.56
CA TRP A 92 -24.57 -10.99 13.11
C TRP A 92 -23.81 -12.19 12.52
N PHE A 93 -22.96 -12.84 13.32
CA PHE A 93 -22.26 -14.06 12.92
C PHE A 93 -23.12 -15.32 13.17
N SER A 94 -22.90 -16.33 12.34
CA SER A 94 -23.50 -17.67 12.47
C SER A 94 -23.16 -18.29 13.83
N ASP A 95 -23.99 -19.21 14.33
CA ASP A 95 -23.74 -19.86 15.62
C ASP A 95 -22.40 -20.60 15.67
N ALA A 96 -21.98 -21.20 14.54
CA ALA A 96 -20.71 -21.91 14.41
C ALA A 96 -19.49 -20.98 14.53
N HIS A 97 -19.61 -19.73 14.07
CA HIS A 97 -18.51 -18.76 14.05
C HIS A 97 -18.67 -17.63 15.09
N ARG A 98 -19.72 -17.68 15.93
CA ARG A 98 -20.02 -16.62 16.89
C ARG A 98 -18.92 -16.54 17.96
N PRO A 99 -18.20 -15.41 18.07
CA PRO A 99 -17.13 -15.27 19.04
C PRO A 99 -17.66 -15.29 20.47
N GLU A 100 -16.88 -15.88 21.38
CA GLU A 100 -17.02 -15.62 22.82
C GLU A 100 -16.35 -14.30 23.16
N LEU A 101 -17.01 -13.45 23.96
CA LEU A 101 -16.45 -12.17 24.40
C LEU A 101 -16.25 -12.14 25.91
N TRP A 102 -15.03 -11.81 26.32
CA TRP A 102 -14.61 -11.58 27.68
C TRP A 102 -14.14 -10.14 27.84
N LEU A 103 -14.42 -9.57 29.00
CA LEU A 103 -14.07 -8.20 29.36
C LEU A 103 -13.02 -8.23 30.48
N HIS A 104 -12.03 -7.34 30.38
CA HIS A 104 -11.04 -7.16 31.43
C HIS A 104 -10.72 -5.68 31.70
N ASP A 105 -10.13 -5.44 32.87
CA ASP A 105 -9.48 -4.17 33.26
C ASP A 105 -7.96 -4.33 33.45
N GLY A 106 -7.43 -5.53 33.17
CA GLY A 106 -6.03 -5.92 33.37
C GLY A 106 -5.78 -6.70 34.67
N ALA A 107 -6.71 -6.65 35.62
CA ALA A 107 -6.63 -7.40 36.88
C ALA A 107 -7.79 -8.39 37.07
N THR A 108 -8.97 -8.07 36.53
CA THR A 108 -10.17 -8.91 36.56
C THR A 108 -10.59 -9.28 35.15
N VAL A 109 -11.16 -10.48 35.00
CA VAL A 109 -11.64 -11.02 33.73
C VAL A 109 -13.02 -11.63 33.94
N ARG A 110 -13.99 -11.28 33.09
CA ARG A 110 -15.37 -11.78 33.18
C ARG A 110 -16.00 -11.93 31.80
N PRO A 111 -16.95 -12.87 31.61
CA PRO A 111 -17.68 -12.96 30.35
C PRO A 111 -18.48 -11.67 30.12
N ALA A 112 -18.55 -11.22 28.86
CA ALA A 112 -19.39 -10.12 28.47
C ALA A 112 -20.87 -10.54 28.50
N PRO A 113 -21.80 -9.61 28.78
CA PRO A 113 -23.23 -9.86 28.57
C PRO A 113 -23.50 -10.28 27.11
N VAL A 114 -24.27 -11.34 26.93
CA VAL A 114 -24.69 -11.79 25.60
C VAL A 114 -25.69 -10.78 25.03
N LEU A 115 -25.44 -10.34 23.81
CA LEU A 115 -26.32 -9.47 23.05
C LEU A 115 -26.95 -10.30 21.91
N ASP A 116 -28.25 -10.16 21.69
CA ASP A 116 -28.91 -10.66 20.49
C ASP A 116 -29.11 -9.53 19.46
N ARG A 117 -29.57 -9.86 18.25
CA ARG A 117 -29.76 -8.86 17.19
C ARG A 117 -30.82 -7.82 17.54
N THR A 118 -31.89 -8.23 18.22
CA THR A 118 -32.97 -7.33 18.65
C THR A 118 -32.43 -6.26 19.59
N ALA A 119 -31.62 -6.66 20.58
CA ALA A 119 -30.99 -5.76 21.52
C ALA A 119 -29.90 -4.90 20.86
N ALA A 120 -29.14 -5.43 19.91
CA ALA A 120 -28.18 -4.64 19.13
C ALA A 120 -28.86 -3.52 18.32
N ILE A 121 -29.97 -3.86 17.64
CA ILE A 121 -30.78 -2.88 16.89
C ILE A 121 -31.41 -1.86 17.86
N ALA A 122 -31.99 -2.31 18.97
CA ALA A 122 -32.64 -1.42 19.95
C ALA A 122 -31.65 -0.43 20.60
N ALA A 123 -30.39 -0.82 20.78
CA ALA A 123 -29.35 0.04 21.36
C ALA A 123 -29.13 1.34 20.56
N LEU A 124 -29.38 1.32 19.24
CA LEU A 124 -29.31 2.51 18.38
C LEU A 124 -30.46 3.49 18.61
N GLY A 125 -31.65 3.01 18.97
CA GLY A 125 -32.80 3.86 19.32
C GLY A 125 -32.66 4.42 20.73
N ALA A 126 -32.25 3.58 21.69
CA ALA A 126 -32.12 3.93 23.10
C ALA A 126 -31.10 5.04 23.40
N ARG A 127 -30.22 5.37 22.44
CA ARG A 127 -29.28 6.50 22.56
C ARG A 127 -29.96 7.86 22.39
N LEU A 128 -31.16 7.91 21.80
CA LEU A 128 -31.94 9.13 21.59
C LEU A 128 -32.84 9.36 22.80
N GLU A 129 -32.96 10.60 23.28
CA GLU A 129 -33.76 10.95 24.47
C GLU A 129 -35.22 10.43 24.37
N ASP A 130 -35.83 10.57 23.19
CA ASP A 130 -37.20 10.13 22.91
C ASP A 130 -37.29 8.87 22.03
N GLY A 131 -36.15 8.26 21.67
CA GLY A 131 -36.11 7.12 20.75
C GLY A 131 -36.49 7.43 19.29
N ASP A 132 -36.79 8.69 18.94
CA ASP A 132 -37.31 9.08 17.63
C ASP A 132 -36.24 9.11 16.53
N VAL A 133 -36.01 7.94 15.93
CA VAL A 133 -35.11 7.76 14.79
C VAL A 133 -35.53 8.55 13.55
N ARG A 134 -36.82 8.88 13.38
CA ARG A 134 -37.31 9.62 12.21
C ARG A 134 -36.90 11.08 12.28
N THR A 135 -37.06 11.71 13.43
CA THR A 135 -36.61 13.08 13.66
C THR A 135 -35.08 13.17 13.58
N ASP A 136 -34.36 12.23 14.17
CA ASP A 136 -32.88 12.14 14.07
C ASP A 136 -32.42 12.02 12.61
N PHE A 137 -33.02 11.12 11.81
CA PHE A 137 -32.67 10.94 10.40
C PHE A 137 -32.99 12.18 9.58
N THR A 138 -34.18 12.76 9.78
CA THR A 138 -34.62 13.96 9.08
C THR A 138 -33.68 15.12 9.37
N ALA A 139 -33.33 15.35 10.64
CA ALA A 139 -32.42 16.41 11.03
C ALA A 139 -31.03 16.24 10.42
N ALA A 140 -30.47 15.03 10.46
CA ALA A 140 -29.13 14.75 9.93
C ALA A 140 -29.05 14.83 8.40
N SER A 141 -30.13 14.45 7.70
CA SER A 141 -30.21 14.42 6.24
C SER A 141 -30.71 15.73 5.62
N THR A 142 -31.23 16.66 6.44
CA THR A 142 -31.71 17.96 5.95
C THR A 142 -30.54 18.90 5.72
N ALA A 143 -30.36 19.34 4.47
CA ALA A 143 -29.36 20.34 4.13
C ALA A 143 -29.59 21.67 4.87
N LEU A 144 -28.50 22.39 5.19
CA LEU A 144 -28.56 23.70 5.81
C LEU A 144 -29.54 24.64 5.06
N HIS A 145 -30.59 25.08 5.76
CA HIS A 145 -31.46 26.15 5.28
C HIS A 145 -30.84 27.50 5.64
N LEU A 146 -30.37 28.25 4.63
CA LEU A 146 -29.71 29.55 4.85
C LEU A 146 -30.71 30.65 5.28
N GLY A 147 -32.01 30.46 5.06
CA GLY A 147 -33.06 31.41 5.44
C GLY A 147 -32.80 32.81 4.90
N ALA A 148 -32.96 33.84 5.74
CA ALA A 148 -32.68 35.24 5.40
C ALA A 148 -31.23 35.50 4.93
N ARG A 149 -30.30 34.56 5.14
CA ARG A 149 -28.91 34.65 4.70
C ARG A 149 -28.70 34.20 3.25
N ALA A 150 -29.71 33.59 2.62
CA ALA A 150 -29.61 33.05 1.26
C ALA A 150 -29.29 34.15 0.23
N GLY A 151 -29.87 35.34 0.38
CA GLY A 151 -29.63 36.47 -0.53
C GLY A 151 -28.19 36.99 -0.54
N ALA A 152 -27.35 36.61 0.45
CA ALA A 152 -25.95 37.00 0.49
C ALA A 152 -25.09 36.25 -0.57
N VAL A 153 -25.53 35.06 -0.97
CA VAL A 153 -24.77 34.11 -1.79
C VAL A 153 -25.61 33.45 -2.89
N ASP A 154 -26.79 33.99 -3.20
CA ASP A 154 -27.76 33.42 -4.15
C ASP A 154 -27.13 33.13 -5.54
N LEU A 155 -26.45 34.12 -6.12
CA LEU A 155 -25.77 33.99 -7.42
C LEU A 155 -24.64 32.96 -7.42
N LEU A 156 -23.97 32.76 -6.27
CA LEU A 156 -22.91 31.76 -6.12
C LEU A 156 -23.49 30.35 -6.01
N VAL A 157 -24.53 30.19 -5.19
CA VAL A 157 -25.25 28.93 -4.99
C VAL A 157 -25.90 28.46 -6.30
N ASP A 158 -26.56 29.36 -7.02
CA ASP A 158 -27.20 29.07 -8.31
C ASP A 158 -26.17 28.65 -9.36
N TRP A 159 -25.04 29.36 -9.43
CA TRP A 159 -23.94 29.00 -10.33
C TRP A 159 -23.37 27.61 -10.00
N ALA A 160 -22.98 27.37 -8.76
CA ALA A 160 -22.36 26.11 -8.36
C ALA A 160 -23.30 24.91 -8.53
N THR A 161 -24.61 25.11 -8.34
CA THR A 161 -25.63 24.06 -8.49
C THR A 161 -25.90 23.71 -9.96
N ARG A 162 -25.65 24.63 -10.90
CA ARG A 162 -25.83 24.39 -12.34
C ARG A 162 -24.58 23.86 -13.04
N ASP A 163 -23.43 23.87 -12.37
CA ASP A 163 -22.19 23.35 -12.94
C ASP A 163 -22.18 21.82 -12.97
N SER A 164 -22.12 21.23 -14.16
CA SER A 164 -22.16 19.77 -14.35
C SER A 164 -20.92 19.04 -13.80
N ARG A 165 -19.84 19.77 -13.48
CA ARG A 165 -18.63 19.21 -12.87
C ARG A 165 -18.78 19.10 -11.35
N LEU A 166 -19.76 19.76 -10.76
CA LEU A 166 -19.97 19.82 -9.32
C LEU A 166 -21.15 18.96 -8.86
N ASP A 167 -20.92 18.16 -7.82
CA ASP A 167 -21.95 17.40 -7.12
C ASP A 167 -22.30 18.11 -5.80
N SER A 168 -23.60 18.34 -5.57
CA SER A 168 -24.08 18.83 -4.28
C SER A 168 -23.90 17.78 -3.19
N ALA A 169 -23.19 18.14 -2.12
CA ALA A 169 -22.91 17.29 -0.95
C ALA A 169 -23.29 18.02 0.34
N HIS A 170 -24.52 18.55 0.38
CA HIS A 170 -24.99 19.38 1.48
C HIS A 170 -25.19 18.57 2.78
N ARG A 171 -24.96 19.22 3.92
CA ARG A 171 -25.12 18.64 5.27
C ARG A 171 -25.94 19.59 6.16
N GLN A 172 -26.31 19.13 7.34
CA GLN A 172 -27.10 19.93 8.30
C GLN A 172 -26.48 21.28 8.64
N ASN A 173 -25.15 21.38 8.66
CA ASN A 173 -24.41 22.59 9.04
C ASN A 173 -23.73 23.31 7.86
N GLU A 174 -23.84 22.79 6.63
CA GLU A 174 -23.19 23.40 5.47
C GLU A 174 -23.89 23.09 4.14
N ARG A 175 -23.77 24.02 3.19
CA ARG A 175 -23.98 23.72 1.77
C ARG A 175 -22.62 23.55 1.10
N ALA A 176 -22.33 22.36 0.59
CA ALA A 176 -21.07 22.08 -0.08
C ALA A 176 -21.27 21.54 -1.50
N TRP A 177 -20.27 21.81 -2.35
CA TRP A 177 -20.14 21.31 -3.72
C TRP A 177 -18.77 20.67 -3.90
N HIS A 178 -18.79 19.47 -4.48
CA HIS A 178 -17.60 18.63 -4.66
C HIS A 178 -17.32 18.45 -6.15
N CYS A 179 -16.05 18.43 -6.54
CA CYS A 179 -15.61 18.00 -7.86
C CYS A 179 -14.93 16.64 -7.72
N SER A 180 -15.46 15.59 -8.37
CA SER A 180 -14.93 14.22 -8.32
C SER A 180 -14.58 13.76 -6.89
N GLY A 181 -15.51 13.97 -5.95
CA GLY A 181 -15.35 13.59 -4.54
C GLY A 181 -14.65 14.61 -3.65
N GLN A 182 -13.91 15.56 -4.24
CA GLN A 182 -13.16 16.56 -3.49
C GLN A 182 -13.98 17.84 -3.29
N ARG A 183 -14.14 18.29 -2.04
CA ARG A 183 -14.83 19.54 -1.73
C ARG A 183 -14.06 20.74 -2.26
N VAL A 184 -14.73 21.56 -3.08
CA VAL A 184 -14.18 22.77 -3.71
C VAL A 184 -14.92 24.06 -3.31
N LEU A 185 -16.12 23.94 -2.74
CA LEU A 185 -16.90 25.06 -2.23
C LEU A 185 -17.70 24.62 -1.00
N SER A 186 -17.74 25.45 0.04
CA SER A 186 -18.66 25.30 1.19
C SER A 186 -19.17 26.65 1.66
N VAL A 187 -20.45 26.69 2.03
CA VAL A 187 -21.12 27.82 2.66
C VAL A 187 -21.68 27.37 4.01
N ARG A 188 -21.23 28.04 5.08
CA ARG A 188 -21.63 27.76 6.46
C ARG A 188 -22.29 28.97 7.09
N GLY A 189 -23.27 28.73 7.96
CA GLY A 189 -23.78 29.77 8.83
C GLY A 189 -22.75 30.13 9.90
N ARG A 190 -22.62 31.42 10.21
CA ARG A 190 -21.89 31.89 11.40
C ARG A 190 -22.78 32.81 12.23
N ARG A 191 -22.37 33.09 13.45
CA ARG A 191 -23.04 34.11 14.26
C ARG A 191 -22.90 35.45 13.54
N GLY A 192 -24.04 36.07 13.20
CA GLY A 192 -24.05 37.36 12.49
C GLY A 192 -23.89 37.29 10.97
N GLY A 193 -23.88 36.11 10.32
CA GLY A 193 -23.80 36.06 8.85
C GLY A 193 -23.49 34.68 8.26
N VAL A 194 -22.69 34.66 7.18
CA VAL A 194 -22.23 33.42 6.51
C VAL A 194 -20.72 33.43 6.29
N ARG A 195 -20.14 32.24 6.18
CA ARG A 195 -18.75 32.02 5.78
C ARG A 195 -18.73 31.19 4.50
N VAL A 196 -18.01 31.67 3.49
CA VAL A 196 -17.76 30.99 2.23
C VAL A 196 -16.32 30.51 2.23
N LEU A 197 -16.11 29.24 1.86
CA LEU A 197 -14.80 28.64 1.65
C LEU A 197 -14.72 28.12 0.21
N ALA A 198 -13.70 28.51 -0.53
CA ALA A 198 -13.53 28.16 -1.95
C ALA A 198 -12.10 27.68 -2.26
N GLY A 199 -12.00 26.67 -3.12
CA GLY A 199 -10.77 25.92 -3.38
C GLY A 199 -10.75 24.57 -2.66
N ILE A 200 -9.62 23.85 -2.71
CA ILE A 200 -9.53 22.50 -2.15
C ILE A 200 -9.57 22.55 -0.62
N HIS A 201 -10.47 21.76 -0.01
CA HIS A 201 -10.51 21.58 1.44
C HIS A 201 -9.81 20.27 1.80
N GLY A 202 -8.56 20.31 2.27
CA GLY A 202 -7.80 19.12 2.68
C GLY A 202 -6.83 19.41 3.83
N SER A 203 -6.62 18.45 4.74
CA SER A 203 -5.65 18.57 5.84
C SER A 203 -4.19 18.38 5.40
N THR A 204 -3.98 17.82 4.21
CA THR A 204 -2.67 17.57 3.61
C THR A 204 -2.34 18.54 2.48
N ASP A 205 -3.20 19.54 2.24
CA ASP A 205 -2.94 20.60 1.27
C ASP A 205 -2.39 21.81 2.03
N ASP A 206 -1.14 22.18 1.74
CA ASP A 206 -0.48 23.34 2.37
C ASP A 206 -1.13 24.67 1.92
N ARG A 207 -1.96 24.65 0.87
CA ARG A 207 -2.70 25.82 0.40
C ARG A 207 -4.04 25.94 1.12
N ALA A 208 -4.18 26.98 1.94
CA ALA A 208 -5.45 27.29 2.57
C ALA A 208 -6.51 27.67 1.50
N PRO A 209 -7.76 27.19 1.63
CA PRO A 209 -8.85 27.66 0.77
C PRO A 209 -9.12 29.15 1.01
N LEU A 210 -9.56 29.84 -0.04
CA LEU A 210 -10.06 31.22 0.06
C LEU A 210 -11.22 31.25 1.06
N ALA A 211 -11.17 32.16 2.03
CA ALA A 211 -12.20 32.31 3.05
C ALA A 211 -12.76 33.72 3.03
N LEU A 212 -14.07 33.84 2.82
CA LEU A 212 -14.80 35.10 2.91
C LEU A 212 -15.87 35.01 4.00
N GLU A 213 -15.96 36.08 4.80
CA GLU A 213 -16.99 36.22 5.83
C GLU A 213 -17.92 37.38 5.45
N LEU A 214 -19.22 37.09 5.37
CA LEU A 214 -20.26 38.08 5.07
C LEU A 214 -21.10 38.30 6.32
N ASP A 215 -21.39 39.55 6.63
CA ASP A 215 -22.30 39.93 7.71
C ASP A 215 -23.77 39.83 7.29
N HIS A 216 -24.68 39.96 8.24
CA HIS A 216 -26.10 39.87 7.99
C HIS A 216 -26.57 41.03 7.09
N GLY A 217 -27.29 40.71 6.01
CA GLY A 217 -27.82 41.70 5.07
C GLY A 217 -26.83 42.19 4.03
N THR A 218 -25.56 41.75 4.05
CA THR A 218 -24.60 42.04 2.98
C THR A 218 -24.65 40.96 1.90
N ARG A 219 -24.26 41.33 0.67
CA ARG A 219 -24.14 40.41 -0.48
C ARG A 219 -22.70 40.37 -0.96
N LEU A 220 -22.31 39.28 -1.62
CA LEU A 220 -21.07 39.25 -2.39
C LEU A 220 -21.09 40.38 -3.42
N THR A 221 -20.01 41.15 -3.49
CA THR A 221 -19.78 42.05 -4.62
C THR A 221 -19.43 41.25 -5.88
N ASP A 222 -19.54 41.86 -7.06
CA ASP A 222 -19.16 41.21 -8.32
C ASP A 222 -17.68 40.78 -8.32
N GLU A 223 -16.82 41.57 -7.68
CA GLU A 223 -15.39 41.25 -7.51
C GLU A 223 -15.19 40.03 -6.61
N GLN A 224 -15.84 39.98 -5.44
CA GLN A 224 -15.78 38.84 -4.53
C GLN A 224 -16.37 37.57 -5.15
N LEU A 225 -17.48 37.69 -5.90
CA LEU A 225 -18.07 36.57 -6.62
C LEU A 225 -17.11 36.03 -7.69
N THR A 226 -16.40 36.92 -8.40
CA THR A 226 -15.39 36.55 -9.38
C THR A 226 -14.20 35.85 -8.73
N GLU A 227 -13.71 36.36 -7.60
CA GLU A 227 -12.62 35.77 -6.83
C GLU A 227 -12.97 34.35 -6.34
N VAL A 228 -14.16 34.18 -5.74
CA VAL A 228 -14.66 32.88 -5.28
C VAL A 228 -14.77 31.89 -6.43
N ARG A 229 -15.36 32.30 -7.57
CA ARG A 229 -15.47 31.44 -8.76
C ARG A 229 -14.09 31.03 -9.27
N ALA A 230 -13.14 31.96 -9.35
CA ALA A 230 -11.76 31.65 -9.76
C ALA A 230 -11.09 30.64 -8.82
N ALA A 231 -11.29 30.75 -7.51
CA ALA A 231 -10.77 29.79 -6.53
C ALA A 231 -11.41 28.39 -6.69
N VAL A 232 -12.72 28.32 -6.95
CA VAL A 232 -13.41 27.04 -7.24
C VAL A 232 -12.90 26.43 -8.54
N GLU A 233 -12.77 27.20 -9.62
CA GLU A 233 -12.23 26.74 -10.91
C GLU A 233 -10.79 26.22 -10.78
N ALA A 234 -9.94 26.92 -10.02
CA ALA A 234 -8.59 26.44 -9.72
C ALA A 234 -8.62 25.11 -8.95
N GLY A 235 -9.56 24.94 -8.02
CA GLY A 235 -9.79 23.66 -7.34
C GLY A 235 -10.24 22.55 -8.29
N ILE A 236 -11.19 22.84 -9.19
CA ILE A 236 -11.65 21.91 -10.23
C ILE A 236 -10.48 21.49 -11.13
N ALA A 237 -9.69 22.44 -11.63
CA ALA A 237 -8.55 22.17 -12.49
C ALA A 237 -7.52 21.27 -11.78
N ARG A 238 -7.18 21.57 -10.52
CA ARG A 238 -6.28 20.73 -9.72
C ARG A 238 -6.80 19.32 -9.51
N ARG A 239 -8.12 19.13 -9.40
CA ARG A 239 -8.71 17.79 -9.23
C ARG A 239 -8.78 17.04 -10.56
N LEU A 240 -9.14 17.70 -11.66
CA LEU A 240 -9.42 17.04 -12.93
C LEU A 240 -8.22 16.91 -13.87
N GLN A 241 -7.21 17.78 -13.75
CA GLN A 241 -6.10 17.84 -14.71
C GLN A 241 -4.76 17.46 -14.06
N PRO A 242 -3.92 16.64 -14.72
CA PRO A 242 -2.58 16.34 -14.23
C PRO A 242 -1.63 17.55 -14.39
N GLY A 243 -0.73 17.77 -13.43
CA GLY A 243 0.21 18.89 -13.44
C GLY A 243 0.95 19.11 -12.11
N GLU A 244 1.86 20.07 -12.06
CA GLU A 244 2.59 20.43 -10.83
C GLU A 244 1.62 21.00 -9.77
N GLY A 245 1.59 20.41 -8.57
CA GLY A 245 0.64 20.78 -7.51
C GLY A 245 -0.81 20.28 -7.72
N SER A 246 -1.02 19.39 -8.69
CA SER A 246 -2.30 18.71 -8.96
C SER A 246 -2.68 17.70 -7.87
N LEU A 247 -3.97 17.53 -7.65
CA LEU A 247 -4.60 16.49 -6.82
C LEU A 247 -5.38 15.48 -7.70
N HIS A 248 -5.01 15.39 -8.97
CA HIS A 248 -5.54 14.42 -9.91
C HIS A 248 -5.10 13.02 -9.53
N ARG A 249 -5.95 12.36 -8.73
CA ARG A 249 -5.77 11.00 -8.25
C ARG A 249 -7.12 10.30 -8.26
N PRO A 250 -7.28 9.20 -9.02
CA PRO A 250 -8.44 8.33 -8.89
C PRO A 250 -8.37 7.59 -7.55
N ASP A 251 -8.82 8.26 -6.49
CA ASP A 251 -8.93 7.73 -5.14
C ASP A 251 -10.37 7.25 -4.84
N GLU A 252 -10.61 6.77 -3.62
CA GLU A 252 -11.91 6.22 -3.20
C GLU A 252 -13.05 7.25 -3.36
N HIS A 253 -12.80 8.52 -3.02
CA HIS A 253 -13.78 9.59 -3.20
C HIS A 253 -14.09 9.87 -4.68
N TRP A 254 -13.11 9.68 -5.57
CA TRP A 254 -13.34 9.75 -7.01
C TRP A 254 -14.29 8.64 -7.49
N LEU A 255 -14.02 7.38 -7.10
CA LEU A 255 -14.89 6.24 -7.41
C LEU A 255 -16.32 6.50 -6.92
N GLN A 256 -16.47 6.94 -5.66
CA GLN A 256 -17.76 7.30 -5.08
C GLN A 256 -18.48 8.35 -5.92
N ALA A 257 -17.80 9.40 -6.39
CA ALA A 257 -18.41 10.42 -7.24
C ALA A 257 -18.89 9.85 -8.59
N VAL A 258 -18.09 8.98 -9.22
CA VAL A 258 -18.46 8.30 -10.47
C VAL A 258 -19.72 7.46 -10.28
N LEU A 259 -19.79 6.68 -9.20
CA LEU A 259 -20.94 5.82 -8.87
C LEU A 259 -22.17 6.63 -8.47
N ARG A 260 -22.03 7.73 -7.73
CA ARG A 260 -23.14 8.62 -7.35
C ARG A 260 -23.87 9.23 -8.54
N ARG A 261 -23.14 9.52 -9.62
CA ARG A 261 -23.73 9.99 -10.89
C ARG A 261 -24.42 8.86 -11.66
N ARG A 262 -24.06 7.60 -11.41
CA ARG A 262 -24.54 6.41 -12.14
C ARG A 262 -24.88 5.25 -11.18
N PRO A 263 -25.79 5.44 -10.20
CA PRO A 263 -26.04 4.43 -9.17
C PRO A 263 -26.56 3.10 -9.73
N HIS A 264 -27.25 3.14 -10.88
CA HIS A 264 -27.73 1.95 -11.58
C HIS A 264 -26.60 0.98 -11.98
N ARG A 265 -25.35 1.46 -12.08
CA ARG A 265 -24.20 0.59 -12.38
C ARG A 265 -23.92 -0.42 -11.29
N VAL A 266 -24.23 -0.09 -10.04
CA VAL A 266 -24.07 -0.97 -8.87
C VAL A 266 -25.42 -1.48 -8.36
N GLY A 267 -26.43 -1.53 -9.23
CA GLY A 267 -27.74 -2.10 -8.92
C GLY A 267 -28.69 -1.18 -8.14
N ILE A 268 -28.42 0.13 -8.06
CA ILE A 268 -29.31 1.07 -7.37
C ILE A 268 -30.13 1.92 -8.36
N GLU A 269 -31.45 1.82 -8.27
CA GLU A 269 -32.41 2.67 -8.98
C GLU A 269 -32.55 4.06 -8.35
N GLN A 270 -33.11 5.00 -9.11
CA GLN A 270 -33.42 6.34 -8.59
C GLN A 270 -34.76 6.33 -7.84
N PRO A 271 -34.87 6.98 -6.68
CA PRO A 271 -33.88 7.89 -6.07
C PRO A 271 -32.78 7.15 -5.29
N ALA A 272 -31.52 7.48 -5.59
CA ALA A 272 -30.37 7.04 -4.80
C ALA A 272 -29.99 8.10 -3.75
N LEU A 273 -29.95 7.71 -2.48
CA LEU A 273 -29.38 8.51 -1.39
C LEU A 273 -27.85 8.38 -1.39
N ARG A 274 -27.15 9.47 -1.09
CA ARG A 274 -25.69 9.60 -1.21
C ARG A 274 -25.13 10.16 0.09
N GLU A 275 -23.98 9.68 0.55
CA GLU A 275 -23.39 10.08 1.84
C GLU A 275 -24.44 10.10 2.96
N VAL A 276 -25.14 8.97 3.14
CA VAL A 276 -26.28 8.92 4.07
C VAL A 276 -25.75 8.89 5.50
N PRO A 277 -26.08 9.88 6.35
CA PRO A 277 -25.56 9.92 7.71
C PRO A 277 -26.10 8.73 8.50
N ALA A 278 -25.20 7.89 9.00
CA ALA A 278 -25.53 6.67 9.71
C ALA A 278 -24.78 6.60 11.04
N TRP A 279 -25.40 6.02 12.06
CA TRP A 279 -24.74 5.80 13.34
C TRP A 279 -23.94 4.51 13.31
N ARG A 280 -22.72 4.57 13.85
CA ARG A 280 -21.84 3.41 14.04
C ARG A 280 -21.41 3.33 15.50
N PRO A 281 -21.28 2.13 16.06
CA PRO A 281 -20.74 1.97 17.40
C PRO A 281 -19.26 2.40 17.42
N ARG A 282 -18.82 2.97 18.53
CA ARG A 282 -17.44 3.39 18.78
C ARG A 282 -17.07 3.12 20.21
N ASP A 283 -15.78 2.90 20.42
CA ASP A 283 -15.22 2.69 21.75
C ASP A 283 -14.73 4.01 22.36
N THR A 284 -15.63 5.00 22.37
CA THR A 284 -15.45 6.30 23.03
C THR A 284 -16.49 6.46 24.13
N PRO A 285 -16.37 7.45 25.05
CA PRO A 285 -17.38 7.67 26.08
C PRO A 285 -18.81 7.87 25.54
N ALA A 286 -18.94 8.43 24.32
CA ALA A 286 -20.22 8.62 23.65
C ALA A 286 -20.80 7.32 23.06
N ARG A 287 -20.00 6.26 22.93
CA ARG A 287 -20.31 4.93 22.39
C ARG A 287 -20.78 4.85 20.95
N TRP A 288 -21.15 5.98 20.35
CA TRP A 288 -21.71 6.08 19.01
C TRP A 288 -21.13 7.30 18.30
N SER A 289 -20.93 7.19 16.99
CA SER A 289 -20.52 8.30 16.14
C SER A 289 -21.21 8.25 14.79
N ARG A 290 -21.27 9.40 14.10
CA ARG A 290 -21.78 9.46 12.73
C ARG A 290 -20.70 9.01 11.73
N GLY A 291 -21.04 8.01 10.93
CA GLY A 291 -20.45 7.73 9.63
C GLY A 291 -21.37 8.14 8.49
N TYR A 292 -20.99 7.75 7.28
CA TYR A 292 -21.74 8.02 6.07
C TYR A 292 -21.73 6.77 5.21
N VAL A 293 -22.91 6.23 4.90
CA VAL A 293 -23.07 5.19 3.89
C VAL A 293 -22.84 5.84 2.53
N ASP A 294 -21.99 5.23 1.69
CA ASP A 294 -21.60 5.83 0.42
C ASP A 294 -22.81 6.03 -0.52
N LEU A 295 -23.60 4.96 -0.67
CA LEU A 295 -24.82 4.93 -1.48
C LEU A 295 -25.89 4.05 -0.81
N LEU A 296 -27.14 4.49 -0.87
CA LEU A 296 -28.29 3.72 -0.38
C LEU A 296 -29.48 3.94 -1.31
N GLY A 297 -30.15 2.86 -1.74
CA GLY A 297 -31.35 2.97 -2.57
C GLY A 297 -32.03 1.62 -2.76
N LEU A 298 -32.93 1.54 -3.73
CA LEU A 298 -33.62 0.31 -4.10
C LEU A 298 -32.96 -0.34 -5.30
N ASP A 299 -32.94 -1.67 -5.35
CA ASP A 299 -32.66 -2.39 -6.59
C ASP A 299 -33.94 -2.62 -7.41
N GLY A 300 -33.80 -3.24 -8.59
CA GLY A 300 -34.93 -3.54 -9.47
C GLY A 300 -35.92 -4.58 -8.94
N HIS A 301 -35.62 -5.22 -7.79
CA HIS A 301 -36.56 -6.08 -7.07
C HIS A 301 -37.32 -5.32 -5.97
N GLY A 302 -36.93 -4.08 -5.69
CA GLY A 302 -37.46 -3.27 -4.58
C GLY A 302 -36.80 -3.56 -3.23
N ASP A 303 -35.64 -4.23 -3.23
CA ASP A 303 -34.86 -4.48 -2.02
C ASP A 303 -33.93 -3.28 -1.72
N LEU A 304 -33.72 -3.00 -0.43
CA LEU A 304 -32.87 -1.90 0.03
C LEU A 304 -31.39 -2.33 -0.04
N ARG A 305 -30.59 -1.56 -0.78
CA ARG A 305 -29.15 -1.77 -0.96
C ARG A 305 -28.38 -0.77 -0.12
N VAL A 306 -27.46 -1.26 0.71
CA VAL A 306 -26.50 -0.46 1.50
C VAL A 306 -25.13 -0.69 0.89
N VAL A 307 -24.61 0.30 0.17
CA VAL A 307 -23.34 0.19 -0.56
C VAL A 307 -22.21 0.86 0.23
N GLU A 308 -21.13 0.12 0.42
CA GLU A 308 -19.85 0.61 0.91
C GLU A 308 -18.78 0.40 -0.16
N THR A 309 -17.97 1.43 -0.43
CA THR A 309 -16.96 1.37 -1.50
C THR A 309 -15.54 1.25 -0.97
N LYS A 310 -14.68 0.55 -1.70
CA LYS A 310 -13.23 0.49 -1.45
C LYS A 310 -12.44 0.37 -2.75
N LEU A 311 -11.12 0.54 -2.71
CA LEU A 311 -10.24 0.32 -3.86
C LEU A 311 -9.52 -1.04 -3.77
N ALA A 312 -9.13 -1.62 -4.90
CA ALA A 312 -8.46 -2.94 -5.00
C ALA A 312 -7.15 -3.09 -4.18
N SER A 313 -6.57 -2.01 -3.68
CA SER A 313 -5.39 -2.03 -2.79
C SER A 313 -5.73 -1.92 -1.30
N ASN A 314 -6.98 -2.18 -0.91
CA ASN A 314 -7.41 -2.09 0.47
C ASN A 314 -6.88 -3.24 1.32
N ASP A 315 -6.15 -2.92 2.39
CA ASP A 315 -5.83 -3.83 3.49
C ASP A 315 -6.66 -3.47 4.74
N ASP A 316 -7.82 -2.82 4.52
CA ASP A 316 -8.68 -2.36 5.60
C ASP A 316 -9.38 -3.56 6.24
N ALA A 317 -9.00 -3.87 7.47
CA ALA A 317 -9.62 -4.95 8.24
C ALA A 317 -11.06 -4.65 8.68
N LEU A 318 -11.52 -3.40 8.53
CA LEU A 318 -12.81 -2.95 9.01
C LEU A 318 -13.88 -2.86 7.93
N LEU A 319 -13.58 -3.08 6.64
CA LEU A 319 -14.55 -2.91 5.55
C LEU A 319 -15.86 -3.68 5.82
N VAL A 320 -15.77 -4.99 6.05
CA VAL A 320 -16.94 -5.84 6.33
C VAL A 320 -17.60 -5.44 7.66
N LEU A 321 -16.81 -5.12 8.68
CA LEU A 321 -17.32 -4.75 10.00
C LEU A 321 -18.06 -3.40 10.00
N GLN A 322 -17.61 -2.43 9.20
CA GLN A 322 -18.30 -1.16 8.98
C GLN A 322 -19.58 -1.37 8.17
N GLY A 323 -19.55 -2.26 7.17
CA GLY A 323 -20.75 -2.70 6.47
C GLY A 323 -21.82 -3.28 7.42
N LEU A 324 -21.41 -4.10 8.40
CA LEU A 324 -22.30 -4.61 9.45
C LEU A 324 -22.86 -3.50 10.35
N ASP A 325 -22.04 -2.50 10.71
CA ASP A 325 -22.52 -1.35 11.49
C ASP A 325 -23.63 -0.62 10.73
N TYR A 326 -23.46 -0.41 9.42
CA TYR A 326 -24.45 0.23 8.56
C TYR A 326 -25.68 -0.62 8.32
N LEU A 327 -25.53 -1.94 8.22
CA LEU A 327 -26.68 -2.85 8.13
C LEU A 327 -27.49 -2.82 9.43
N THR A 328 -26.84 -2.84 10.59
CA THR A 328 -27.50 -2.72 11.91
C THR A 328 -28.24 -1.39 12.02
N TRP A 329 -27.62 -0.30 11.57
CA TRP A 329 -28.26 1.01 11.50
C TRP A 329 -29.46 1.02 10.55
N ALA A 330 -29.34 0.46 9.35
CA ALA A 330 -30.44 0.42 8.39
C ALA A 330 -31.63 -0.39 8.90
N GLN A 331 -31.38 -1.44 9.70
CA GLN A 331 -32.43 -2.20 10.38
C GLN A 331 -33.16 -1.37 11.44
N ALA A 332 -32.42 -0.61 12.27
CA ALA A 332 -33.01 0.28 13.26
C ALA A 332 -33.81 1.45 12.62
N TYR A 333 -33.47 1.82 11.39
CA TYR A 333 -34.09 2.92 10.64
C TYR A 333 -35.00 2.44 9.51
N ARG A 334 -35.35 1.14 9.48
CA ARG A 334 -36.03 0.50 8.34
C ARG A 334 -37.27 1.25 7.90
N ASP A 335 -38.17 1.60 8.81
CA ASP A 335 -39.43 2.28 8.49
C ASP A 335 -39.18 3.67 7.87
N VAL A 336 -38.17 4.39 8.38
CA VAL A 336 -37.80 5.72 7.88
C VAL A 336 -37.20 5.61 6.47
N LEU A 337 -36.35 4.61 6.24
CA LEU A 337 -35.74 4.35 4.94
C LEU A 337 -36.78 3.87 3.92
N ALA A 338 -37.69 2.99 4.32
CA ALA A 338 -38.77 2.49 3.49
C ALA A 338 -39.70 3.63 3.04
N ASP A 339 -40.14 4.49 3.97
CA ASP A 339 -40.95 5.66 3.63
C ASP A 339 -40.20 6.63 2.70
N ARG A 340 -38.89 6.83 2.95
CA ARG A 340 -38.08 7.78 2.19
C ARG A 340 -37.85 7.33 0.74
N LEU A 341 -37.75 6.02 0.52
CA LEU A 341 -37.44 5.42 -0.77
C LEU A 341 -38.66 4.81 -1.47
N GLY A 342 -39.81 4.73 -0.79
CA GLY A 342 -40.99 4.03 -1.30
C GLY A 342 -40.82 2.51 -1.30
N ALA A 343 -40.01 1.97 -0.39
CA ALA A 343 -39.77 0.54 -0.28
C ALA A 343 -40.96 -0.19 0.38
N SER A 344 -41.15 -1.46 0.05
CA SER A 344 -42.03 -2.33 0.82
C SER A 344 -41.50 -2.49 2.26
N PRO A 345 -42.34 -2.53 3.30
CA PRO A 345 -41.90 -2.92 4.65
C PRO A 345 -41.24 -4.30 4.72
N ALA A 346 -41.52 -5.16 3.73
CA ALA A 346 -40.92 -6.49 3.57
C ALA A 346 -39.64 -6.50 2.73
N ALA A 347 -39.18 -5.35 2.22
CA ALA A 347 -37.94 -5.24 1.44
C ALA A 347 -36.76 -5.80 2.24
N ARG A 348 -35.94 -6.63 1.59
CA ARG A 348 -34.70 -7.13 2.19
C ARG A 348 -33.71 -5.99 2.28
N LEU A 349 -32.81 -6.09 3.26
CA LEU A 349 -31.64 -5.22 3.38
C LEU A 349 -30.42 -6.03 2.93
N VAL A 350 -29.75 -5.55 1.89
CA VAL A 350 -28.58 -6.20 1.30
C VAL A 350 -27.36 -5.29 1.43
N LEU A 351 -26.28 -5.82 2.00
CA LEU A 351 -24.99 -5.14 2.08
C LEU A 351 -24.20 -5.37 0.79
N ASP A 352 -23.84 -4.31 0.08
CA ASP A 352 -23.03 -4.37 -1.13
C ASP A 352 -21.64 -3.79 -0.89
N LEU A 353 -20.62 -4.65 -1.00
CA LEU A 353 -19.23 -4.23 -0.92
C LEU A 353 -18.69 -4.02 -2.34
N VAL A 354 -18.53 -2.76 -2.72
CA VAL A 354 -18.16 -2.37 -4.09
C VAL A 354 -16.68 -1.99 -4.14
N VAL A 355 -15.90 -2.74 -4.90
CA VAL A 355 -14.45 -2.53 -5.04
C VAL A 355 -14.12 -1.93 -6.40
N GLY A 356 -13.53 -0.73 -6.41
CA GLY A 356 -12.92 -0.16 -7.60
C GLY A 356 -11.65 -0.92 -7.97
N ALA A 357 -11.66 -1.53 -9.15
CA ALA A 357 -10.50 -2.19 -9.72
C ALA A 357 -9.34 -1.21 -9.91
N ASP A 358 -8.11 -1.72 -9.94
CA ASP A 358 -6.97 -0.91 -10.37
C ASP A 358 -6.96 -0.67 -11.89
N ALA A 359 -5.97 0.07 -12.37
CA ALA A 359 -5.87 0.47 -13.78
C ALA A 359 -5.72 -0.73 -14.73
N ASP A 360 -5.31 -1.89 -14.22
CA ASP A 360 -5.17 -3.15 -14.96
C ASP A 360 -6.43 -4.03 -14.83
N GLY A 361 -7.51 -3.49 -14.27
CA GLY A 361 -8.78 -4.18 -14.07
C GLY A 361 -8.76 -5.20 -12.93
N GLN A 362 -7.72 -5.21 -12.09
CA GLN A 362 -7.58 -6.17 -11.00
C GLN A 362 -8.36 -5.72 -9.77
N VAL A 363 -8.96 -6.70 -9.08
CA VAL A 363 -9.74 -6.49 -7.86
C VAL A 363 -9.18 -7.37 -6.77
N ALA A 364 -9.01 -6.80 -5.57
CA ALA A 364 -8.81 -7.58 -4.38
C ALA A 364 -9.54 -6.98 -3.19
N LEU A 365 -10.09 -7.88 -2.39
CA LEU A 365 -10.57 -7.57 -1.06
C LEU A 365 -9.41 -7.66 -0.07
N SER A 366 -9.51 -6.90 1.01
CA SER A 366 -8.68 -7.07 2.19
C SER A 366 -8.62 -8.53 2.62
N ARG A 367 -7.44 -9.00 3.05
CA ARG A 367 -7.19 -10.40 3.44
C ARG A 367 -8.09 -10.90 4.59
N TYR A 368 -8.71 -9.98 5.33
CA TYR A 368 -9.63 -10.32 6.42
C TYR A 368 -11.07 -10.52 5.93
N SER A 369 -11.42 -10.03 4.74
CA SER A 369 -12.80 -9.99 4.25
C SER A 369 -13.41 -11.37 4.02
N ALA A 370 -12.64 -12.31 3.47
CA ALA A 370 -13.14 -13.64 3.13
C ALA A 370 -13.64 -14.39 4.38
N ALA A 371 -12.82 -14.46 5.43
CA ALA A 371 -13.18 -15.11 6.69
C ALA A 371 -14.36 -14.42 7.37
N LEU A 372 -14.38 -13.08 7.37
CA LEU A 372 -15.48 -12.30 7.94
C LEU A 372 -16.81 -12.56 7.23
N LEU A 373 -16.82 -12.53 5.89
CA LEU A 373 -18.02 -12.76 5.07
C LEU A 373 -18.53 -14.19 5.20
N ALA A 374 -17.62 -15.18 5.22
CA ALA A 374 -17.97 -16.58 5.43
C ALA A 374 -18.57 -16.85 6.81
N ALA A 375 -18.14 -16.11 7.84
CA ALA A 375 -18.64 -16.25 9.20
C ALA A 375 -20.04 -15.64 9.42
N LEU A 376 -20.50 -14.74 8.54
CA LEU A 376 -21.81 -14.10 8.65
C LEU A 376 -22.94 -15.14 8.59
N ALA A 377 -23.95 -14.94 9.42
CA ALA A 377 -25.13 -15.80 9.43
C ALA A 377 -25.83 -15.85 8.06
N ASP A 378 -26.50 -16.97 7.77
CA ASP A 378 -27.06 -17.27 6.45
C ASP A 378 -28.14 -16.29 6.00
N ASP A 379 -28.84 -15.67 6.96
CA ASP A 379 -29.90 -14.70 6.72
C ASP A 379 -29.38 -13.26 6.53
N VAL A 380 -28.06 -13.04 6.66
CA VAL A 380 -27.43 -11.76 6.32
C VAL A 380 -27.17 -11.73 4.81
N ALA A 381 -27.97 -10.95 4.08
CA ALA A 381 -27.80 -10.78 2.65
C ALA A 381 -26.62 -9.84 2.35
N TRP A 382 -25.67 -10.30 1.54
CA TRP A 382 -24.53 -9.49 1.10
C TRP A 382 -24.08 -9.87 -0.31
N SER A 383 -23.53 -8.89 -1.03
CA SER A 383 -22.85 -9.11 -2.30
C SER A 383 -21.53 -8.35 -2.35
N VAL A 384 -20.64 -8.79 -3.23
CA VAL A 384 -19.41 -8.08 -3.59
C VAL A 384 -19.52 -7.67 -5.06
N GLN A 385 -18.99 -6.52 -5.44
CA GLN A 385 -19.00 -6.07 -6.83
C GLN A 385 -17.64 -5.46 -7.19
N ALA A 386 -17.20 -5.66 -8.43
CA ALA A 386 -16.00 -5.05 -8.98
C ALA A 386 -16.37 -3.99 -10.00
N VAL A 387 -15.77 -2.81 -9.91
CA VAL A 387 -16.00 -1.69 -10.82
C VAL A 387 -14.70 -1.41 -11.58
N THR A 388 -14.71 -1.58 -12.90
CA THR A 388 -13.58 -1.22 -13.79
C THR A 388 -13.85 0.07 -14.53
N ASP A 389 -12.84 0.62 -15.22
CA ASP A 389 -13.00 1.75 -16.13
C ASP A 389 -13.58 3.02 -15.48
N TRP A 390 -13.19 3.32 -14.24
CA TRP A 390 -13.77 4.42 -13.45
C TRP A 390 -12.83 5.63 -13.26
N PHE A 391 -11.63 5.61 -13.86
CA PHE A 391 -10.55 6.58 -13.60
C PHE A 391 -10.81 8.00 -14.14
N GLY A 392 -11.84 8.18 -14.98
CA GLY A 392 -12.25 9.49 -15.51
C GLY A 392 -13.50 10.04 -14.80
N PRO A 393 -13.71 11.36 -14.76
CA PRO A 393 -14.90 11.95 -14.13
C PRO A 393 -16.18 11.62 -14.91
N ASP A 394 -16.07 11.50 -16.24
CA ASP A 394 -17.16 11.13 -17.15
C ASP A 394 -17.12 9.66 -17.55
N ALA A 395 -16.32 8.86 -16.87
CA ALA A 395 -16.16 7.45 -17.20
C ALA A 395 -17.48 6.68 -17.08
N SER A 396 -17.64 5.67 -17.93
CA SER A 396 -18.79 4.76 -17.92
C SER A 396 -18.32 3.43 -17.38
N PRO A 397 -18.31 3.23 -16.04
CA PRO A 397 -17.70 2.06 -15.46
C PRO A 397 -18.44 0.78 -15.84
N SER A 398 -17.66 -0.29 -15.99
CA SER A 398 -18.19 -1.64 -16.12
C SER A 398 -18.24 -2.29 -14.73
N VAL A 399 -19.26 -3.11 -14.49
CA VAL A 399 -19.45 -3.75 -13.18
C VAL A 399 -19.58 -5.25 -13.35
N VAL A 400 -18.80 -5.99 -12.56
CA VAL A 400 -18.93 -7.44 -12.39
C VAL A 400 -19.54 -7.70 -11.02
N SER A 401 -20.67 -8.39 -11.00
CA SER A 401 -21.37 -8.78 -9.78
C SER A 401 -21.50 -10.30 -9.73
N PRO A 402 -20.69 -10.99 -8.92
CA PRO A 402 -20.90 -12.38 -8.53
C PRO A 402 -22.28 -12.61 -7.90
N ALA A 403 -22.65 -13.88 -7.74
CA ALA A 403 -23.87 -14.26 -7.03
C ALA A 403 -23.84 -13.78 -5.57
N GLU A 404 -25.01 -13.53 -4.99
CA GLU A 404 -25.15 -13.18 -3.57
C GLU A 404 -24.41 -14.21 -2.70
N ARG A 405 -23.76 -13.74 -1.63
CA ARG A 405 -22.94 -14.54 -0.73
C ARG A 405 -21.79 -15.31 -1.37
N THR A 406 -21.33 -14.91 -2.56
CA THR A 406 -20.18 -15.53 -3.24
C THR A 406 -19.07 -14.51 -3.39
N VAL A 407 -17.86 -14.88 -3.00
CA VAL A 407 -16.65 -14.12 -3.33
C VAL A 407 -15.83 -14.91 -4.35
N PRO A 408 -15.49 -14.35 -5.52
CA PRO A 408 -14.62 -15.01 -6.48
C PRO A 408 -13.26 -15.32 -5.83
N ALA A 409 -12.72 -16.51 -6.10
CA ALA A 409 -11.46 -16.94 -5.53
C ALA A 409 -10.34 -15.94 -5.87
N GLU A 410 -10.32 -15.46 -7.11
CA GLU A 410 -9.37 -14.45 -7.61
C GLU A 410 -9.44 -13.09 -6.89
N TRP A 411 -10.51 -12.77 -6.15
CA TRP A 411 -10.63 -11.52 -5.37
C TRP A 411 -10.20 -11.69 -3.91
N THR A 412 -10.06 -12.93 -3.46
CA THR A 412 -9.62 -13.32 -2.10
C THR A 412 -8.23 -13.92 -2.11
N GLU A 413 -7.76 -14.36 -3.28
CA GLU A 413 -6.34 -14.38 -3.57
C GLU A 413 -5.81 -12.98 -3.26
N PRO A 414 -4.88 -12.84 -2.31
CA PRO A 414 -4.38 -11.53 -1.93
C PRO A 414 -3.93 -10.83 -3.20
N ALA A 415 -4.48 -9.64 -3.52
CA ALA A 415 -4.03 -8.78 -4.64
C ALA A 415 -2.54 -8.94 -4.72
N ARG A 416 -1.99 -9.63 -5.74
CA ARG A 416 -0.64 -10.24 -5.74
C ARG A 416 0.38 -9.43 -4.94
N THR A 417 0.29 -9.61 -3.64
CA THR A 417 1.18 -9.23 -2.57
C THR A 417 1.26 -10.55 -1.88
N GLY A 418 1.89 -11.51 -2.57
CA GLY A 418 2.46 -12.61 -1.81
C GLY A 418 3.26 -11.93 -0.72
N ASP A 419 2.95 -12.23 0.53
CA ASP A 419 4.01 -12.24 1.51
C ASP A 419 5.07 -13.12 0.90
N ASP A 420 6.06 -12.48 0.30
CA ASP A 420 7.22 -13.13 -0.26
C ASP A 420 7.91 -13.70 0.98
N ALA A 421 7.69 -15.00 1.23
CA ALA A 421 8.22 -15.69 2.41
C ALA A 421 9.72 -15.39 2.58
N PHE A 422 10.41 -15.21 1.46
CA PHE A 422 11.77 -14.69 1.39
C PHE A 422 11.92 -13.28 1.96
N ARG A 423 11.23 -12.25 1.42
CA ARG A 423 11.27 -10.89 1.99
C ARG A 423 10.89 -10.84 3.46
N THR A 424 9.91 -11.63 3.90
CA THR A 424 9.52 -11.74 5.31
C THR A 424 10.63 -12.37 6.16
N ALA A 425 11.28 -13.43 5.67
CA ALA A 425 12.46 -14.02 6.31
C ALA A 425 13.62 -13.00 6.38
N CYS A 426 13.90 -12.27 5.31
CA CYS A 426 14.91 -11.21 5.29
C CYS A 426 14.60 -10.10 6.31
N ARG A 427 13.33 -9.68 6.45
CA ARG A 427 12.90 -8.74 7.51
C ARG A 427 13.22 -9.31 8.89
N ALA A 428 12.87 -10.58 9.13
CA ALA A 428 13.12 -11.23 10.41
C ALA A 428 14.63 -11.31 10.73
N THR A 429 15.45 -11.69 9.75
CA THR A 429 16.92 -11.70 9.86
C THR A 429 17.47 -10.31 10.16
N ALA A 430 17.03 -9.28 9.42
CA ALA A 430 17.46 -7.91 9.64
C ALA A 430 17.09 -7.39 11.04
N VAL A 431 15.89 -7.70 11.54
CA VAL A 431 15.47 -7.36 12.91
C VAL A 431 16.33 -8.09 13.95
N ARG A 432 16.62 -9.39 13.72
CA ARG A 432 17.43 -10.20 14.63
C ARG A 432 18.86 -9.69 14.73
N TRP A 433 19.49 -9.42 13.58
CA TRP A 433 20.82 -8.80 13.52
C TRP A 433 20.82 -7.45 14.24
N LYS A 434 19.88 -6.56 13.91
CA LYS A 434 19.77 -5.23 14.53
C LYS A 434 19.68 -5.28 16.05
N LYS A 435 18.99 -6.29 16.61
CA LYS A 435 18.85 -6.48 18.07
C LYS A 435 20.13 -6.99 18.74
N ARG A 436 20.90 -7.85 18.07
CA ARG A 436 22.01 -8.60 18.67
C ARG A 436 23.39 -8.03 18.35
N THR A 437 23.52 -7.33 17.22
CA THR A 437 24.82 -6.90 16.71
C THR A 437 25.48 -5.87 17.63
N VAL A 438 26.79 -6.03 17.84
CA VAL A 438 27.64 -5.04 18.51
C VAL A 438 28.07 -3.92 17.56
N ALA A 439 27.80 -4.05 16.26
CA ALA A 439 28.15 -3.06 15.23
C ALA A 439 27.27 -1.80 15.23
N LEU A 440 26.17 -1.82 16.00
CA LEU A 440 25.23 -0.71 16.10
C LEU A 440 25.28 -0.07 17.50
N PRO A 441 25.29 1.27 17.59
CA PRO A 441 24.95 1.99 18.80
C PRO A 441 23.56 1.61 19.33
N ASP A 442 23.35 1.70 20.65
CA ASP A 442 22.08 1.30 21.29
C ASP A 442 20.88 2.10 20.77
N ASP A 443 21.06 3.40 20.53
CA ASP A 443 20.05 4.29 19.97
C ASP A 443 19.70 3.96 18.51
N ALA A 444 20.63 3.42 17.73
CA ALA A 444 20.38 2.94 16.37
C ALA A 444 19.44 1.72 16.32
N ARG A 445 19.24 1.01 17.44
CA ARG A 445 18.40 -0.21 17.49
C ARG A 445 16.90 0.07 17.56
N ARG A 446 16.48 1.30 17.82
CA ARG A 446 15.04 1.65 17.88
C ARG A 446 14.38 1.55 16.48
N PRO A 447 13.13 1.08 16.37
CA PRO A 447 12.36 1.16 15.13
C PRO A 447 12.24 2.60 14.63
N ALA A 448 12.24 2.79 13.31
CA ALA A 448 12.14 4.10 12.69
C ALA A 448 11.34 4.05 11.39
N PRO A 449 10.70 5.14 10.96
CA PRO A 449 10.03 5.19 9.67
C PRO A 449 11.02 4.99 8.51
N TYR A 450 10.55 4.49 7.38
CA TYR A 450 11.37 4.46 6.18
C TYR A 450 11.56 5.87 5.63
N TRP A 451 12.81 6.34 5.60
CA TRP A 451 13.14 7.68 5.11
C TRP A 451 12.80 7.83 3.62
N GLY A 452 12.00 8.85 3.30
CA GLY A 452 11.49 9.06 1.94
C GLY A 452 10.51 7.99 1.46
N GLY A 453 10.04 7.11 2.36
CA GLY A 453 9.00 6.12 2.10
C GLY A 453 7.58 6.69 2.20
N PRO A 454 6.57 5.95 1.73
CA PRO A 454 5.18 6.41 1.71
C PRO A 454 4.49 6.38 3.10
N SER A 455 5.14 5.78 4.10
CA SER A 455 4.58 5.56 5.43
C SER A 455 5.49 6.16 6.51
N SER A 456 4.87 6.88 7.44
CA SER A 456 5.52 7.38 8.65
C SER A 456 5.51 6.37 9.80
N VAL A 457 5.01 5.15 9.58
CA VAL A 457 4.98 4.09 10.59
C VAL A 457 6.40 3.60 10.88
N PRO A 458 6.85 3.59 12.15
CA PRO A 458 8.13 3.01 12.52
C PRO A 458 8.22 1.53 12.16
N LEU A 459 9.28 1.14 11.45
CA LEU A 459 9.54 -0.24 11.05
C LEU A 459 10.71 -0.80 11.86
N PRO A 460 10.62 -2.05 12.36
CA PRO A 460 11.66 -2.63 13.20
C PRO A 460 12.98 -2.87 12.44
N PHE A 461 12.91 -3.04 11.11
CA PHE A 461 14.04 -3.22 10.19
C PHE A 461 14.51 -1.92 9.51
N CYS A 462 14.12 -0.75 10.02
CA CYS A 462 14.68 0.54 9.61
C CYS A 462 15.49 1.14 10.77
N LEU A 463 16.67 1.70 10.48
CA LEU A 463 17.46 2.46 11.46
C LEU A 463 16.89 3.87 11.59
N PRO A 464 17.03 4.56 12.74
CA PRO A 464 16.80 6.00 12.78
C PRO A 464 17.65 6.71 11.74
N VAL A 465 17.12 7.77 11.14
CA VAL A 465 17.72 8.41 9.97
C VAL A 465 19.10 9.01 10.27
N GLU A 466 19.30 9.50 11.49
CA GLU A 466 20.59 9.98 11.99
C GLU A 466 21.65 8.89 12.15
N HIS A 467 21.24 7.61 12.20
CA HIS A 467 22.13 6.45 12.20
C HIS A 467 22.16 5.72 10.86
N ALA A 468 21.68 6.34 9.77
CA ALA A 468 21.60 5.67 8.47
C ALA A 468 22.97 5.16 7.98
N ALA A 469 24.08 5.88 8.25
CA ALA A 469 25.43 5.42 7.93
C ALA A 469 25.80 4.07 8.58
N ALA A 470 25.20 3.73 9.73
CA ALA A 470 25.38 2.43 10.38
C ALA A 470 24.67 1.27 9.66
N ASN A 471 23.93 1.56 8.59
CA ASN A 471 23.45 0.57 7.64
C ASN A 471 24.61 -0.05 6.82
N LEU A 472 25.77 0.60 6.76
CA LEU A 472 27.02 -0.01 6.29
C LEU A 472 27.75 -0.66 7.48
N LEU A 473 28.30 -1.85 7.25
CA LEU A 473 29.03 -2.61 8.26
C LEU A 473 30.34 -1.90 8.65
N PRO A 474 30.79 -2.02 9.91
CA PRO A 474 31.93 -1.24 10.41
C PRO A 474 33.20 -1.39 9.58
N ASP A 475 33.43 -2.59 9.05
CA ASP A 475 34.63 -2.97 8.30
C ASP A 475 34.69 -2.42 6.88
N VAL A 476 33.58 -1.87 6.36
CA VAL A 476 33.49 -1.28 5.01
C VAL A 476 32.99 0.16 5.01
N ARG A 477 32.40 0.64 6.11
CA ARG A 477 31.63 1.89 6.17
C ARG A 477 32.42 3.10 5.70
N GLU A 478 33.61 3.33 6.26
CA GLU A 478 34.39 4.52 5.91
C GLU A 478 34.85 4.48 4.45
N GLU A 479 35.39 3.34 4.01
CA GLU A 479 35.85 3.16 2.64
C GLU A 479 34.72 3.31 1.62
N ALA A 480 33.55 2.71 1.88
CA ALA A 480 32.37 2.83 1.03
C ALA A 480 31.86 4.27 0.92
N LEU A 481 31.75 4.98 2.05
CA LEU A 481 31.32 6.38 2.07
C LEU A 481 32.30 7.28 1.30
N SER A 482 33.60 7.12 1.53
CA SER A 482 34.62 7.87 0.81
C SER A 482 34.60 7.58 -0.69
N LEU A 483 34.48 6.32 -1.09
CA LEU A 483 34.46 5.93 -2.50
C LEU A 483 33.21 6.42 -3.23
N PHE A 484 32.04 6.31 -2.61
CA PHE A 484 30.79 6.83 -3.20
C PHE A 484 30.85 8.36 -3.36
N ALA A 485 31.42 9.07 -2.39
CA ALA A 485 31.63 10.51 -2.49
C ALA A 485 32.64 10.88 -3.60
N GLU A 486 33.77 10.16 -3.69
CA GLU A 486 34.78 10.36 -4.73
C GLU A 486 34.21 10.17 -6.14
N LEU A 487 33.41 9.12 -6.33
CA LEU A 487 32.81 8.76 -7.61
C LEU A 487 31.51 9.53 -7.92
N GLY A 488 31.04 10.37 -7.00
CA GLY A 488 29.79 11.13 -7.14
C GLY A 488 28.55 10.23 -7.24
N ILE A 489 28.57 9.07 -6.58
CA ILE A 489 27.49 8.09 -6.61
C ILE A 489 26.44 8.48 -5.56
N PRO A 490 25.17 8.66 -5.96
CA PRO A 490 24.08 8.91 -5.02
C PRO A 490 23.63 7.64 -4.32
N TRP A 491 23.37 7.74 -3.03
CA TRP A 491 22.73 6.67 -2.28
C TRP A 491 21.23 6.61 -2.55
N HIS A 492 20.71 5.40 -2.76
CA HIS A 492 19.28 5.14 -2.86
C HIS A 492 18.57 5.55 -1.56
N ARG A 493 17.70 6.56 -1.67
CA ARG A 493 17.01 7.18 -0.52
C ARG A 493 18.00 7.59 0.59
N GLY A 494 19.15 8.11 0.20
CA GLY A 494 20.18 8.57 1.12
C GLY A 494 19.71 9.70 2.04
N HIS A 495 20.41 9.84 3.16
CA HIS A 495 20.28 10.96 4.08
C HIS A 495 21.64 11.63 4.26
N GLY A 496 21.73 12.92 3.90
CA GLY A 496 23.01 13.62 3.80
C GLY A 496 23.93 12.94 2.78
N ALA A 497 25.17 12.66 3.18
CA ALA A 497 26.15 11.93 2.37
C ALA A 497 26.12 10.40 2.59
N GLY A 498 25.14 9.88 3.35
CA GLY A 498 25.06 8.48 3.75
C GLY A 498 23.96 7.67 3.04
N PRO A 499 23.98 6.34 3.20
CA PRO A 499 22.99 5.42 2.65
C PRO A 499 21.57 5.68 3.17
N GLY A 500 20.58 5.04 2.55
CA GLY A 500 19.23 4.98 3.12
C GLY A 500 19.16 4.17 4.41
N ASN A 501 18.11 4.39 5.21
CA ASN A 501 17.97 3.78 6.54
C ASN A 501 17.29 2.40 6.56
N HIS A 502 16.97 1.83 5.39
CA HIS A 502 16.25 0.56 5.26
C HIS A 502 17.23 -0.62 5.23
N LEU A 503 17.14 -1.56 6.17
CA LEU A 503 18.10 -2.68 6.28
C LEU A 503 18.03 -3.69 5.13
N LEU A 504 16.95 -3.67 4.35
CA LEU A 504 16.78 -4.49 3.13
C LEU A 504 17.10 -3.77 1.81
N SER A 505 17.91 -2.71 1.86
CA SER A 505 18.38 -2.04 0.65
C SER A 505 19.37 -2.94 -0.09
N SER A 506 19.09 -3.26 -1.36
CA SER A 506 20.01 -3.99 -2.26
C SER A 506 21.31 -3.25 -2.47
N GLN A 507 21.28 -1.93 -2.72
CA GLN A 507 22.50 -1.11 -2.86
C GLN A 507 23.38 -1.23 -1.61
N VAL A 508 22.77 -1.21 -0.41
CA VAL A 508 23.53 -1.35 0.84
C VAL A 508 24.06 -2.78 1.03
N GLN A 509 23.29 -3.82 0.67
CA GLN A 509 23.79 -5.19 0.74
C GLN A 509 24.95 -5.42 -0.23
N CYS A 510 24.81 -4.97 -1.49
CA CYS A 510 25.85 -5.02 -2.51
C CYS A 510 27.15 -4.35 -2.04
N VAL A 511 27.05 -3.12 -1.53
CA VAL A 511 28.21 -2.40 -0.99
C VAL A 511 28.83 -3.16 0.19
N ASN A 512 28.01 -3.63 1.13
CA ASN A 512 28.51 -4.42 2.26
C ASN A 512 29.24 -5.70 1.82
N ALA A 513 28.81 -6.34 0.73
CA ALA A 513 29.45 -7.53 0.20
C ALA A 513 30.78 -7.21 -0.50
N LEU A 514 30.79 -6.15 -1.32
CA LEU A 514 31.83 -5.96 -2.33
C LEU A 514 32.91 -4.94 -1.96
N THR A 515 32.71 -4.05 -0.98
CA THR A 515 33.69 -2.98 -0.69
C THR A 515 35.09 -3.50 -0.38
N ARG A 516 35.24 -4.59 0.40
CA ARG A 516 36.56 -5.18 0.68
C ARG A 516 37.29 -5.65 -0.58
N MET A 517 36.54 -6.02 -1.60
CA MET A 517 37.05 -6.53 -2.86
C MET A 517 37.68 -5.44 -3.75
N VAL A 518 37.44 -4.16 -3.45
CA VAL A 518 38.05 -3.03 -4.15
C VAL A 518 39.59 -3.11 -4.11
N ARG A 519 40.14 -3.58 -2.98
CA ARG A 519 41.59 -3.68 -2.73
C ARG A 519 42.10 -5.11 -2.52
N ASP A 520 41.20 -6.08 -2.33
CA ASP A 520 41.55 -7.49 -2.13
C ASP A 520 41.04 -8.35 -3.30
N PRO A 521 41.77 -8.42 -4.42
CA PRO A 521 41.35 -9.14 -5.62
C PRO A 521 41.15 -10.65 -5.42
N ALA A 522 41.81 -11.25 -4.42
CA ALA A 522 41.64 -12.68 -4.14
C ALA A 522 40.19 -13.01 -3.74
N ARG A 523 39.48 -12.06 -3.11
CA ARG A 523 38.06 -12.21 -2.75
C ARG A 523 37.14 -12.25 -3.96
N LEU A 524 37.47 -11.51 -5.02
CA LEU A 524 36.70 -11.56 -6.29
C LEU A 524 36.81 -12.92 -6.93
N GLN A 525 38.03 -13.46 -7.02
CA GLN A 525 38.24 -14.81 -7.53
C GLN A 525 37.46 -15.85 -6.70
N LYS A 526 37.47 -15.72 -5.37
CA LYS A 526 36.72 -16.62 -4.49
C LYS A 526 35.19 -16.49 -4.64
N ALA A 527 34.67 -15.27 -4.77
CA ALA A 527 33.23 -15.01 -4.88
C ALA A 527 32.65 -15.40 -6.25
N PHE A 528 33.39 -15.11 -7.33
CA PHE A 528 32.87 -15.20 -8.70
C PHE A 528 33.45 -16.37 -9.50
N GLY A 529 34.51 -17.03 -9.02
CA GLY A 529 35.21 -18.10 -9.75
C GLY A 529 34.37 -19.36 -10.03
N ALA A 530 33.24 -19.54 -9.34
CA ALA A 530 32.30 -20.63 -9.63
C ALA A 530 31.44 -20.37 -10.89
N VAL A 531 31.30 -19.11 -11.30
CA VAL A 531 30.42 -18.70 -12.42
C VAL A 531 31.18 -18.00 -13.55
N LEU A 532 32.41 -17.56 -13.28
CA LEU A 532 33.35 -16.95 -14.22
C LEU A 532 34.69 -17.67 -14.16
N ASP A 533 35.38 -17.80 -15.30
CA ASP A 533 36.76 -18.28 -15.33
C ASP A 533 37.72 -17.15 -14.95
N VAL A 534 37.94 -16.95 -13.64
CA VAL A 534 38.81 -15.90 -13.10
C VAL A 534 40.16 -16.52 -12.71
N ALA A 535 41.17 -16.37 -13.58
CA ALA A 535 42.54 -16.76 -13.26
C ALA A 535 43.30 -15.67 -12.52
N GLU A 536 43.13 -14.42 -12.94
CA GLU A 536 43.75 -13.23 -12.34
C GLU A 536 42.78 -12.06 -12.40
N VAL A 537 42.67 -11.27 -11.32
CA VAL A 537 41.86 -10.04 -11.34
C VAL A 537 42.77 -8.87 -11.67
N LEU A 538 42.32 -8.01 -12.59
CA LEU A 538 43.07 -6.88 -13.09
C LEU A 538 42.52 -5.56 -12.51
N PRO A 539 43.35 -4.52 -12.34
CA PRO A 539 42.86 -3.20 -12.00
C PRO A 539 41.87 -2.68 -13.05
N ILE A 540 40.67 -2.31 -12.62
CA ILE A 540 39.66 -1.68 -13.49
C ILE A 540 39.84 -0.15 -13.53
N GLU A 541 40.32 0.43 -12.44
CA GLU A 541 40.63 1.84 -12.28
C GLU A 541 41.90 2.02 -11.43
N PRO A 542 42.57 3.20 -11.44
CA PRO A 542 43.80 3.40 -10.67
C PRO A 542 43.65 3.01 -9.19
N GLY A 543 44.37 1.98 -8.77
CA GLY A 543 44.35 1.48 -7.39
C GLY A 543 43.10 0.70 -6.98
N ARG A 544 42.22 0.32 -7.93
CA ARG A 544 40.96 -0.40 -7.67
C ARG A 544 40.81 -1.62 -8.57
N HIS A 545 40.50 -2.78 -7.98
CA HIS A 545 40.16 -4.01 -8.71
C HIS A 545 38.65 -4.17 -8.94
N LEU A 546 37.83 -3.44 -8.19
CA LEU A 546 36.38 -3.35 -8.36
C LEU A 546 35.94 -1.89 -8.23
N THR A 547 34.92 -1.50 -8.98
CA THR A 547 34.26 -0.20 -8.85
C THR A 547 32.74 -0.36 -8.79
N PHE A 548 32.05 0.61 -8.20
CA PHE A 548 30.59 0.66 -8.11
C PHE A 548 29.95 1.53 -9.20
N GLU A 549 28.70 1.21 -9.50
CA GLU A 549 27.78 1.99 -10.36
C GLU A 549 28.42 2.30 -11.72
N PHE A 550 29.02 1.28 -12.34
CA PHE A 550 29.85 1.42 -13.53
C PHE A 550 28.99 1.71 -14.77
N ILE A 551 29.46 2.63 -15.61
CA ILE A 551 28.74 3.13 -16.80
C ILE A 551 29.56 3.05 -18.10
N GLY A 552 30.80 2.53 -18.05
CA GLY A 552 31.74 2.56 -19.18
C GLY A 552 32.32 3.94 -19.49
N SER A 553 33.42 3.95 -20.26
CA SER A 553 34.14 5.18 -20.61
C SER A 553 33.36 6.10 -21.57
N ALA A 554 32.37 5.59 -22.31
CA ALA A 554 31.62 6.32 -23.33
C ALA A 554 30.10 6.17 -23.21
N ASP A 555 29.34 7.14 -23.74
CA ASP A 555 27.87 7.13 -23.75
C ASP A 555 27.32 6.22 -24.86
N VAL A 556 27.53 4.91 -24.71
CA VAL A 556 27.16 3.92 -25.72
C VAL A 556 25.64 3.73 -25.88
N LEU A 557 24.85 4.13 -24.87
CA LEU A 557 23.38 4.02 -24.90
C LEU A 557 22.67 5.36 -25.22
N GLY A 558 23.42 6.45 -25.43
CA GLY A 558 22.84 7.77 -25.71
C GLY A 558 21.99 8.31 -24.55
N GLU A 559 22.45 8.12 -23.31
CA GLU A 559 21.72 8.47 -22.11
C GLU A 559 22.03 9.87 -21.57
N ALA A 560 23.21 10.41 -21.92
CA ALA A 560 23.70 11.66 -21.37
C ALA A 560 22.79 12.85 -21.72
N ARG A 561 22.25 13.50 -20.70
CA ARG A 561 21.49 14.76 -20.85
C ARG A 561 22.45 15.94 -20.71
N GLY A 562 22.63 16.70 -21.79
CA GLY A 562 23.53 17.87 -21.78
C GLY A 562 25.02 17.50 -21.68
N GLY A 563 25.40 16.28 -22.08
CA GLY A 563 26.79 15.81 -22.16
C GLY A 563 27.42 15.34 -20.85
N SER A 564 26.74 15.48 -19.71
CA SER A 564 27.21 14.95 -18.42
C SER A 564 26.64 13.57 -18.13
N ARG A 565 27.48 12.69 -17.56
CA ARG A 565 27.08 11.36 -17.07
C ARG A 565 27.40 11.24 -15.60
N THR A 566 26.49 10.64 -14.85
CA THR A 566 26.61 10.43 -13.40
C THR A 566 26.29 8.97 -13.11
N ARG A 567 27.18 8.33 -12.35
CA ARG A 567 27.00 6.95 -11.87
C ARG A 567 25.80 6.88 -10.92
N GLY A 568 24.96 5.86 -11.04
CA GLY A 568 23.79 5.67 -10.17
C GLY A 568 22.66 6.70 -10.36
N ALA A 569 22.75 7.60 -11.35
CA ALA A 569 21.70 8.58 -11.63
C ALA A 569 21.51 8.85 -13.13
N GLN A 570 20.26 8.73 -13.58
CA GLN A 570 19.79 9.09 -14.93
C GLN A 570 20.44 8.35 -16.11
N ASN A 571 21.37 7.43 -15.85
CA ASN A 571 22.06 6.58 -16.83
C ASN A 571 21.91 5.11 -16.42
N THR A 572 22.19 4.19 -17.34
CA THR A 572 22.34 2.76 -17.03
C THR A 572 23.65 2.60 -16.29
N SER A 573 23.55 2.23 -15.02
CA SER A 573 24.68 1.88 -14.16
C SER A 573 24.47 0.45 -13.70
N VAL A 574 25.51 -0.37 -13.75
CA VAL A 574 25.52 -1.69 -13.10
C VAL A 574 26.09 -1.53 -11.70
N ASP A 575 25.55 -2.25 -10.73
CA ASP A 575 25.87 -2.03 -9.31
C ASP A 575 27.38 -2.12 -9.03
N ALA A 576 28.09 -3.04 -9.67
CA ALA A 576 29.55 -3.10 -9.64
C ALA A 576 30.17 -3.62 -10.95
N ALA A 577 31.48 -3.43 -11.13
CA ALA A 577 32.24 -4.02 -12.23
C ALA A 577 33.68 -4.34 -11.83
N PHE A 578 34.25 -5.37 -12.44
CA PHE A 578 35.67 -5.72 -12.31
C PHE A 578 36.21 -6.38 -13.57
N LEU A 579 37.51 -6.20 -13.80
CA LEU A 579 38.23 -6.75 -14.95
C LEU A 579 39.02 -7.99 -14.51
N TYR A 580 39.07 -9.01 -15.35
CA TYR A 580 39.82 -10.24 -15.05
C TYR A 580 40.45 -10.86 -16.29
N ARG A 581 41.45 -11.70 -16.07
CA ARG A 581 42.06 -12.58 -17.06
C ARG A 581 41.55 -14.00 -16.85
N THR A 582 41.18 -14.66 -17.93
CA THR A 582 40.75 -16.07 -17.94
C THR A 582 41.94 -17.01 -17.83
N SER A 583 41.66 -18.30 -17.58
CA SER A 583 42.69 -19.34 -17.59
C SER A 583 43.37 -19.50 -18.96
N GLU A 584 42.71 -19.06 -20.03
CA GLU A 584 43.21 -19.03 -21.40
C GLU A 584 44.01 -17.76 -21.74
N GLY A 585 44.09 -16.80 -20.81
CA GLY A 585 44.84 -15.55 -20.97
C GLY A 585 44.05 -14.38 -21.57
N GLU A 586 42.76 -14.59 -21.87
CA GLU A 586 41.87 -13.56 -22.40
C GLU A 586 41.46 -12.56 -21.31
N THR A 587 41.26 -11.30 -21.69
CA THR A 587 40.77 -10.27 -20.75
C THR A 587 39.26 -10.15 -20.89
N GLU A 588 38.52 -10.24 -19.79
CA GLU A 588 37.07 -10.12 -19.77
C GLU A 588 36.62 -9.12 -18.69
N LEU A 589 35.45 -8.52 -18.90
CA LEU A 589 34.83 -7.56 -17.98
C LEU A 589 33.54 -8.15 -17.40
N ALA A 590 33.46 -8.20 -16.07
CA ALA A 590 32.23 -8.56 -15.38
C ALA A 590 31.45 -7.28 -15.00
N LEU A 591 30.17 -7.24 -15.39
CA LEU A 591 29.19 -6.25 -14.96
C LEU A 591 28.23 -6.90 -13.97
N VAL A 592 28.32 -6.53 -12.70
CA VAL A 592 27.54 -7.15 -11.61
C VAL A 592 26.26 -6.34 -11.38
N GLU A 593 25.12 -7.01 -11.53
CA GLU A 593 23.81 -6.51 -11.15
C GLU A 593 23.32 -7.24 -9.89
N TRP A 594 22.81 -6.50 -8.91
CA TRP A 594 22.49 -7.00 -7.59
C TRP A 594 21.00 -6.86 -7.26
N LYS A 595 20.39 -7.99 -6.94
CA LYS A 595 19.04 -8.07 -6.37
C LYS A 595 19.09 -8.64 -4.96
N TYR A 596 18.17 -8.17 -4.14
CA TYR A 596 17.93 -8.67 -2.80
C TYR A 596 16.45 -9.02 -2.62
N THR A 597 15.61 -8.06 -2.22
CA THR A 597 14.18 -8.28 -1.92
C THR A 597 13.24 -7.57 -2.90
N GLU A 598 13.74 -7.15 -4.06
CA GLU A 598 12.96 -6.50 -5.10
C GLU A 598 11.87 -7.44 -5.64
N GLU A 599 10.74 -6.85 -6.00
CA GLU A 599 9.65 -7.48 -6.73
C GLU A 599 8.99 -6.45 -7.65
N TYR A 600 8.51 -6.88 -8.81
CA TYR A 600 7.92 -6.02 -9.82
C TYR A 600 6.55 -6.52 -10.30
N ARG A 601 5.90 -7.39 -9.51
CA ARG A 601 4.63 -8.06 -9.85
C ARG A 601 3.48 -7.10 -10.21
N ARG A 602 3.50 -5.88 -9.66
CA ARG A 602 2.50 -4.83 -9.93
C ARG A 602 2.71 -4.13 -11.27
N GLY A 603 3.85 -4.37 -11.93
CA GLY A 603 4.24 -3.65 -13.13
C GLY A 603 4.41 -2.15 -12.92
N ARG A 604 4.73 -1.46 -14.00
CA ARG A 604 4.69 0.00 -14.08
C ARG A 604 3.44 0.40 -14.86
N PRO A 605 2.66 1.40 -14.39
CA PRO A 605 1.59 1.97 -15.18
C PRO A 605 2.11 2.47 -16.54
N ALA A 606 1.34 2.28 -17.62
CA ALA A 606 1.71 2.80 -18.92
C ALA A 606 1.91 4.32 -18.86
N ASP A 607 3.01 4.82 -19.40
CA ASP A 607 3.33 6.24 -19.43
C ASP A 607 3.91 6.55 -20.82
N PRO A 608 3.00 6.85 -21.78
CA PRO A 608 3.33 6.93 -23.20
C PRO A 608 4.45 7.92 -23.51
N ALA A 609 4.52 9.03 -22.77
CA ALA A 609 5.54 10.04 -22.97
C ALA A 609 6.94 9.50 -22.63
N LYS A 610 7.10 8.84 -21.48
CA LYS A 610 8.37 8.21 -21.13
C LYS A 610 8.67 7.00 -22.00
N ASP A 611 7.66 6.25 -22.42
CA ASP A 611 7.84 5.06 -23.26
C ASP A 611 8.30 5.44 -24.66
N ALA A 612 7.82 6.56 -25.20
CA ALA A 612 8.33 7.13 -26.44
C ALA A 612 9.82 7.52 -26.34
N VAL A 613 10.23 8.17 -25.23
CA VAL A 613 11.65 8.50 -24.99
C VAL A 613 12.50 7.23 -24.88
N ARG A 614 12.02 6.21 -24.16
CA ARG A 614 12.71 4.91 -24.04
C ARG A 614 12.83 4.21 -25.38
N ARG A 615 11.77 4.23 -26.20
CA ARG A 615 11.79 3.67 -27.55
C ARG A 615 12.81 4.39 -28.43
N GLN A 616 12.79 5.72 -28.47
CA GLN A 616 13.77 6.51 -29.23
C GLN A 616 15.21 6.12 -28.85
N ARG A 617 15.45 5.89 -27.56
CA ARG A 617 16.77 5.58 -27.03
C ARG A 617 17.22 4.14 -27.30
N TYR A 618 16.40 3.13 -27.00
CA TYR A 618 16.89 1.74 -26.98
C TYR A 618 16.40 0.88 -28.14
N HIS A 619 15.34 1.26 -28.85
CA HIS A 619 14.74 0.37 -29.86
C HIS A 619 15.74 0.01 -30.97
N HIS A 620 16.57 0.95 -31.41
CA HIS A 620 17.56 0.69 -32.47
C HIS A 620 18.65 -0.30 -32.01
N LEU A 621 19.06 -0.26 -30.74
CA LEU A 621 20.02 -1.21 -30.15
C LEU A 621 19.37 -2.59 -29.91
N TRP A 622 18.12 -2.60 -29.43
CA TRP A 622 17.36 -3.83 -29.21
C TRP A 622 17.05 -4.56 -30.53
N ALA A 623 16.75 -3.81 -31.59
CA ALA A 623 16.41 -4.35 -32.92
C ALA A 623 17.63 -4.64 -33.80
N ALA A 624 18.86 -4.41 -33.32
CA ALA A 624 20.06 -4.64 -34.11
C ALA A 624 20.20 -6.12 -34.52
N ASP A 625 20.64 -6.34 -35.76
CA ASP A 625 20.81 -7.69 -36.33
C ASP A 625 21.91 -8.49 -35.61
N ASP A 626 22.88 -7.82 -35.02
CA ASP A 626 23.95 -8.39 -34.18
C ASP A 626 23.72 -8.18 -32.68
N GLY A 627 22.57 -7.58 -32.31
CA GLY A 627 22.23 -7.27 -30.93
C GLY A 627 22.11 -8.50 -30.02
N PRO A 628 22.11 -8.31 -28.69
CA PRO A 628 22.22 -9.43 -27.74
C PRO A 628 20.91 -10.21 -27.52
N LEU A 629 19.77 -9.72 -28.03
CA LEU A 629 18.44 -10.25 -27.72
C LEU A 629 17.67 -10.73 -28.96
N HIS A 630 16.95 -11.84 -28.81
CA HIS A 630 15.90 -12.29 -29.72
C HIS A 630 14.69 -11.36 -29.62
N THR A 631 14.30 -10.77 -30.75
CA THR A 631 13.24 -9.75 -30.82
C THR A 631 11.85 -10.34 -31.05
N ASP A 632 11.77 -11.64 -31.33
CA ASP A 632 10.56 -12.41 -31.64
C ASP A 632 9.93 -13.10 -30.40
N VAL A 633 10.58 -13.04 -29.23
CA VAL A 633 10.12 -13.69 -28.00
C VAL A 633 9.19 -12.79 -27.20
N VAL A 634 9.61 -11.55 -26.92
CA VAL A 634 8.82 -10.52 -26.21
C VAL A 634 8.94 -9.21 -27.01
N PRO A 635 7.81 -8.54 -27.35
CA PRO A 635 7.86 -7.30 -28.11
C PRO A 635 8.48 -6.18 -27.28
N PHE A 636 9.11 -5.22 -27.95
CA PHE A 636 9.85 -4.14 -27.31
C PHE A 636 9.03 -3.36 -26.27
N GLU A 637 7.76 -3.11 -26.54
CA GLU A 637 6.85 -2.40 -25.63
C GLU A 637 6.69 -3.12 -24.29
N ASP A 638 6.64 -4.45 -24.33
CA ASP A 638 6.53 -5.28 -23.14
C ASP A 638 7.88 -5.42 -22.42
N MET A 639 9.00 -5.25 -23.13
CA MET A 639 10.33 -5.13 -22.52
C MET A 639 10.50 -3.87 -21.68
N LEU A 640 9.66 -2.85 -21.83
CA LEU A 640 9.73 -1.62 -21.03
C LEU A 640 9.17 -1.76 -19.60
N ALA A 641 8.64 -2.94 -19.25
CA ALA A 641 8.23 -3.29 -17.91
C ALA A 641 9.40 -3.89 -17.11
N GLU A 642 9.48 -3.55 -15.82
CA GLU A 642 10.46 -4.19 -14.92
C GLU A 642 10.08 -5.66 -14.65
N PRO A 643 11.06 -6.55 -14.46
CA PRO A 643 12.50 -6.31 -14.45
C PRO A 643 13.18 -6.33 -15.84
N PHE A 644 12.44 -6.68 -16.89
CA PHE A 644 12.99 -6.83 -18.25
C PHE A 644 13.59 -5.53 -18.81
N TYR A 645 13.05 -4.38 -18.43
CA TYR A 645 13.58 -3.09 -18.85
C TYR A 645 14.99 -2.84 -18.33
N GLN A 646 15.23 -3.14 -17.05
CA GLN A 646 16.56 -3.04 -16.46
C GLN A 646 17.52 -4.05 -17.08
N LEU A 647 17.12 -5.33 -17.16
CA LEU A 647 17.93 -6.40 -17.73
C LEU A 647 18.33 -6.09 -19.19
N MET A 648 17.39 -5.60 -19.99
CA MET A 648 17.63 -5.15 -21.37
C MET A 648 18.72 -4.08 -21.41
N ARG A 649 18.59 -3.01 -20.62
CA ARG A 649 19.57 -1.91 -20.65
C ARG A 649 20.97 -2.37 -20.28
N GLN A 650 21.08 -3.27 -19.31
CA GLN A 650 22.38 -3.78 -18.85
C GLN A 650 23.01 -4.74 -19.86
N GLN A 651 22.19 -5.56 -20.51
CA GLN A 651 22.68 -6.45 -21.55
C GLN A 651 23.07 -5.69 -22.84
N LEU A 652 22.33 -4.62 -23.18
CA LEU A 652 22.72 -3.69 -24.25
C LEU A 652 24.04 -2.98 -23.91
N LEU A 653 24.19 -2.49 -22.68
CA LEU A 653 25.45 -1.91 -22.21
C LEU A 653 26.61 -2.91 -22.36
N ALA A 654 26.44 -4.13 -21.86
CA ALA A 654 27.47 -5.17 -21.98
C ALA A 654 27.86 -5.44 -23.45
N HIS A 655 26.87 -5.54 -24.34
CA HIS A 655 27.10 -5.77 -25.76
C HIS A 655 27.90 -4.63 -26.41
N GLU A 656 27.53 -3.38 -26.16
CA GLU A 656 28.22 -2.22 -26.73
C GLU A 656 29.64 -2.05 -26.16
N LEU A 657 29.86 -2.34 -24.88
CA LEU A 657 31.20 -2.32 -24.29
C LEU A 657 32.08 -3.43 -24.87
N GLU A 658 31.53 -4.62 -25.12
CA GLU A 658 32.26 -5.73 -25.77
C GLU A 658 32.63 -5.37 -27.21
N ALA A 659 31.68 -4.84 -27.99
CA ALA A 659 31.91 -4.45 -29.38
C ALA A 659 33.03 -3.39 -29.52
N ARG A 660 33.23 -2.57 -28.48
CA ARG A 660 34.25 -1.52 -28.44
C ARG A 660 35.59 -1.99 -27.87
N GLY A 661 35.68 -3.22 -27.34
CA GLY A 661 36.83 -3.68 -26.60
C GLY A 661 37.13 -2.80 -25.38
N GLU A 662 36.09 -2.37 -24.66
CA GLU A 662 36.22 -1.52 -23.47
C GLU A 662 37.22 -2.17 -22.49
N LEU A 663 38.21 -1.39 -22.04
CA LEU A 663 39.31 -1.86 -21.18
C LEU A 663 40.11 -3.05 -21.76
N GLY A 664 40.09 -3.24 -23.08
CA GLY A 664 40.73 -4.37 -23.75
C GLY A 664 40.00 -5.71 -23.56
N ALA A 665 38.76 -5.70 -23.09
CA ALA A 665 37.99 -6.91 -22.87
C ALA A 665 37.55 -7.55 -24.20
N SER A 666 37.83 -8.85 -24.38
CA SER A 666 37.33 -9.67 -25.50
C SER A 666 35.94 -10.23 -25.26
N ALA A 667 35.46 -10.23 -24.00
CA ALA A 667 34.08 -10.49 -23.63
C ALA A 667 33.62 -9.61 -22.47
N VAL A 668 32.33 -9.26 -22.46
CA VAL A 668 31.68 -8.58 -21.35
C VAL A 668 30.50 -9.43 -20.86
N ARG A 669 30.50 -9.79 -19.58
CA ARG A 669 29.50 -10.67 -18.99
C ARG A 669 28.69 -9.94 -17.94
N VAL A 670 27.37 -10.05 -18.00
CA VAL A 670 26.48 -9.62 -16.92
C VAL A 670 26.40 -10.72 -15.88
N VAL A 671 26.74 -10.42 -14.63
CA VAL A 671 26.56 -11.33 -13.49
C VAL A 671 25.38 -10.83 -12.67
N HIS A 672 24.28 -11.57 -12.71
CA HIS A 672 23.07 -11.26 -11.97
C HIS A 672 23.09 -11.99 -10.62
N VAL A 673 23.38 -11.23 -9.56
CA VAL A 673 23.31 -11.71 -8.19
C VAL A 673 21.86 -11.65 -7.73
N LEU A 674 21.25 -12.81 -7.53
CA LEU A 674 19.84 -12.93 -7.17
C LEU A 674 19.66 -14.08 -6.18
N PRO A 675 19.06 -13.85 -4.99
CA PRO A 675 18.69 -14.93 -4.09
C PRO A 675 17.73 -15.90 -4.77
N PRO A 676 18.03 -17.21 -4.85
CA PRO A 676 17.12 -18.20 -5.44
C PRO A 676 15.76 -18.25 -4.74
N GLY A 677 15.74 -17.90 -3.44
CA GLY A 677 14.52 -17.82 -2.64
C GLY A 677 13.58 -16.65 -3.00
N ASN A 678 14.03 -15.62 -3.73
CA ASN A 678 13.20 -14.47 -4.11
C ASN A 678 12.23 -14.84 -5.25
N SER A 679 11.22 -15.61 -4.89
CA SER A 679 10.15 -16.05 -5.79
C SER A 679 9.31 -14.88 -6.31
N ALA A 680 9.21 -13.78 -5.56
CA ALA A 680 8.46 -12.62 -5.98
C ALA A 680 9.12 -11.88 -7.16
N TYR A 681 10.45 -11.81 -7.19
CA TYR A 681 11.20 -11.37 -8.36
C TYR A 681 10.91 -12.29 -9.55
N GLN A 682 11.06 -13.61 -9.37
CA GLN A 682 10.83 -14.59 -10.44
C GLN A 682 9.41 -14.55 -11.01
N ALA A 683 8.42 -14.26 -10.17
CA ALA A 683 7.02 -14.12 -10.57
C ALA A 683 6.67 -12.77 -11.21
N SER A 684 7.65 -11.89 -11.45
CA SER A 684 7.43 -10.54 -11.99
C SER A 684 7.21 -10.52 -13.52
N LEU A 685 6.32 -11.39 -14.01
CA LEU A 685 5.87 -11.47 -15.39
C LEU A 685 4.57 -10.68 -15.56
N THR A 686 4.71 -9.39 -15.87
CA THR A 686 3.62 -8.41 -15.84
C THR A 686 2.85 -8.35 -17.16
N ARG A 687 3.41 -8.83 -18.26
CA ARG A 687 2.79 -8.85 -19.60
C ARG A 687 2.45 -10.25 -20.08
N ASP A 688 1.43 -10.38 -20.92
CA ASP A 688 1.02 -11.68 -21.47
C ASP A 688 2.09 -12.31 -22.36
N SER A 689 2.83 -11.51 -23.12
CA SER A 689 3.96 -11.99 -23.94
C SER A 689 5.04 -12.65 -23.09
N GLN A 690 5.37 -12.05 -21.94
CA GLN A 690 6.32 -12.60 -20.97
C GLN A 690 5.81 -13.93 -20.41
N ARG A 691 4.55 -14.00 -19.98
CA ARG A 691 3.92 -15.23 -19.47
C ARG A 691 3.82 -16.35 -20.51
N ARG A 692 3.69 -16.00 -21.80
CA ARG A 692 3.74 -16.99 -22.90
C ARG A 692 5.16 -17.48 -23.18
N ALA A 693 6.18 -16.66 -22.91
CA ALA A 693 7.57 -16.99 -23.17
C ALA A 693 8.16 -17.94 -22.12
N GLY A 694 7.69 -17.87 -20.86
CA GLY A 694 8.17 -18.69 -19.74
C GLY A 694 7.38 -18.46 -18.46
N SER A 695 7.68 -19.24 -17.42
CA SER A 695 6.99 -19.21 -16.12
C SER A 695 7.71 -18.40 -15.05
N THR A 696 8.99 -18.08 -15.26
CA THR A 696 9.81 -17.22 -14.40
C THR A 696 10.54 -16.14 -15.20
N VAL A 697 10.97 -15.07 -14.53
CA VAL A 697 11.82 -14.03 -15.14
C VAL A 697 13.07 -14.65 -15.76
N ASP A 698 13.73 -15.57 -15.06
CA ASP A 698 14.97 -16.19 -15.56
C ASP A 698 14.74 -17.07 -16.79
N GLU A 699 13.64 -17.83 -16.85
CA GLU A 699 13.28 -18.62 -18.02
C GLU A 699 13.05 -17.73 -19.25
N VAL A 700 12.26 -16.66 -19.07
CA VAL A 700 11.97 -15.70 -20.14
C VAL A 700 13.25 -15.00 -20.58
N TRP A 701 14.08 -14.55 -19.63
CA TRP A 701 15.32 -13.84 -19.90
C TRP A 701 16.33 -14.72 -20.65
N THR A 702 16.53 -15.95 -20.20
CA THR A 702 17.42 -16.92 -20.86
C THR A 702 17.00 -17.16 -22.31
N ARG A 703 15.68 -17.24 -22.57
CA ARG A 703 15.14 -17.41 -23.92
C ARG A 703 15.32 -16.17 -24.81
N LEU A 704 15.36 -14.98 -24.21
CA LEU A 704 15.62 -13.73 -24.93
C LEU A 704 17.09 -13.60 -25.34
N LEU A 705 18.05 -14.23 -24.64
CA LEU A 705 19.47 -14.06 -24.93
C LEU A 705 19.92 -14.85 -26.16
N ARG A 706 20.57 -14.19 -27.12
CA ARG A 706 21.22 -14.86 -28.26
C ARG A 706 22.52 -15.57 -27.88
N ARG A 707 23.22 -15.03 -26.88
CA ARG A 707 24.44 -15.60 -26.30
C ARG A 707 24.26 -15.78 -24.79
N PRO A 708 23.62 -16.88 -24.34
CA PRO A 708 23.34 -17.10 -22.92
C PRO A 708 24.60 -17.12 -22.03
N ASP A 709 25.78 -17.42 -22.59
CA ASP A 709 27.04 -17.41 -21.83
C ASP A 709 27.47 -16.00 -21.37
N ARG A 710 26.91 -14.94 -21.99
CA ARG A 710 27.14 -13.53 -21.60
C ARG A 710 26.31 -13.08 -20.41
N PHE A 711 25.48 -13.94 -19.86
CA PHE A 711 24.70 -13.68 -18.65
C PHE A 711 24.88 -14.84 -17.66
N ARG A 712 25.28 -14.54 -16.43
CA ARG A 712 25.55 -15.54 -15.39
C ARG A 712 24.74 -15.24 -14.15
N HIS A 713 24.09 -16.25 -13.59
CA HIS A 713 23.47 -16.15 -12.28
C HIS A 713 24.50 -16.45 -11.19
N LEU A 714 24.45 -15.68 -10.11
CA LEU A 714 25.23 -15.94 -8.91
C LEU A 714 24.31 -15.94 -7.68
N ASP A 715 24.34 -17.03 -6.92
CA ASP A 715 23.64 -17.09 -5.63
C ASP A 715 24.41 -16.24 -4.59
N PRO A 716 23.77 -15.23 -3.98
CA PRO A 716 24.41 -14.41 -2.96
C PRO A 716 24.84 -15.19 -1.70
N ALA A 717 24.45 -16.45 -1.53
CA ALA A 717 24.95 -17.34 -0.49
C ALA A 717 26.50 -17.44 -0.49
N VAL A 718 27.16 -17.27 -1.64
CA VAL A 718 28.64 -17.24 -1.72
C VAL A 718 29.26 -16.15 -0.85
N PHE A 719 28.55 -15.04 -0.64
CA PHE A 719 29.01 -13.94 0.20
C PHE A 719 28.81 -14.22 1.70
N CYS A 720 28.11 -15.29 2.07
CA CYS A 720 27.97 -15.75 3.46
C CYS A 720 29.15 -16.64 3.92
N ASP A 721 30.35 -16.36 3.40
CA ASP A 721 31.63 -16.93 3.83
C ASP A 721 32.53 -15.77 4.32
N PRO A 722 33.01 -15.78 5.57
CA PRO A 722 33.85 -14.70 6.10
C PRO A 722 35.15 -14.46 5.31
N ALA A 723 35.67 -15.50 4.67
CA ALA A 723 36.85 -15.39 3.81
C ALA A 723 36.51 -14.83 2.42
N VAL A 724 35.23 -14.73 2.05
CA VAL A 724 34.77 -13.91 0.92
C VAL A 724 34.50 -12.48 1.39
N THR A 725 33.72 -12.30 2.46
CA THR A 725 33.30 -10.98 2.98
C THR A 725 33.91 -10.68 4.37
N SER A 726 33.16 -10.92 5.44
CA SER A 726 33.55 -10.75 6.84
C SER A 726 32.53 -11.42 7.78
N ASP A 727 32.91 -11.65 9.03
CA ASP A 727 32.00 -12.20 10.05
C ASP A 727 30.77 -11.31 10.26
N ASP A 728 30.93 -9.98 10.17
CA ASP A 728 29.84 -9.01 10.28
C ASP A 728 28.82 -9.15 9.13
N TYR A 729 29.31 -9.43 7.92
CA TYR A 729 28.43 -9.68 6.77
C TYR A 729 27.64 -10.97 6.96
N VAL A 730 28.33 -12.05 7.33
CA VAL A 730 27.69 -13.34 7.60
C VAL A 730 26.63 -13.18 8.68
N ALA A 731 26.99 -12.63 9.85
CA ALA A 731 26.06 -12.42 10.96
C ALA A 731 24.82 -11.58 10.60
N ARG A 732 24.92 -10.74 9.57
CA ARG A 732 23.82 -9.88 9.11
C ARG A 732 22.91 -10.56 8.10
N TYR A 733 23.48 -11.31 7.15
CA TYR A 733 22.75 -11.75 5.95
C TYR A 733 22.57 -13.27 5.86
N SER A 734 23.28 -14.07 6.66
CA SER A 734 23.04 -15.51 6.69
C SER A 734 21.66 -15.82 7.28
N ALA A 735 20.89 -16.68 6.62
CA ALA A 735 19.74 -17.31 7.25
C ALA A 735 20.28 -18.25 8.33
N ASP A 736 19.94 -18.00 9.61
CA ASP A 736 20.27 -18.94 10.69
C ASP A 736 19.72 -20.34 10.32
N ILE A 737 20.61 -21.30 10.10
CA ILE A 737 20.32 -22.72 10.31
C ILE A 737 20.10 -22.83 11.82
N ALA A 738 18.85 -22.81 12.26
CA ALA A 738 18.46 -23.07 13.64
C ALA A 738 17.41 -24.18 13.65
#